data_AF-A0A9R0P419-F1
#
_entry.id   AF-A0A9R0P419-F1
#
_cell.length_a   1.000
_cell.length_b   1.000
_cell.length_c   1.000
_cell.angle_alpha   90.00
_cell.angle_beta   90.00
_cell.angle_gamma   90.00
#
_symmetry.space_group_name_H-M   'P 1'
#
loop_
_entity.id
_entity.type
_entity.pdbx_description
1 polymer ?
#
loop_
_entity_poly.entity_id
_entity_poly.type
_entity_poly.pdbx_seq_one_letter_code
_entity_poly.pdbx_strand_id
1 'polypeptide(L)'
;MSRGEQVVVLDERHPRSDDDPVSWALGELAAALARSGVQLVRAVQPGPSGTRLHRPLRLVDAPELPAEGFRIRRSGSAVTIAAPDTRGAMYAVLDIVDGVTYATGPDEVGVLDRIGDQDGRPANRVRSLTRIFSSRAEDSGWFHDRRFWDEYLTDLATHRFNRFSFGTGPGNDFTIDKKVRDSYLQFLYPYVVTVPGYDVEIDGVDAAERARNLAALRYVARETTRRGLDFHLGLWNHAYRYDPDDDADPLRITGIDDTNHAAYCRDALATLLAAVPEIRGLTFRVHVEGGIREPTHEFWRVVLSRLGEFPGLTDVDFHAKGVGEELIRATRESGKRATLSPKYWGEHMGLPYHQASIRRLERDPSERIAERGTRLANATGHHESVTGWQETARRSFTRYGYADFLTEDRPYEIVYRVWPGTQRFLSWGDPAAAAAVGREASFGGAAGIEWFDMMTFKGRKDSGMPGGRELYRDPELALGPRDWTKHRYATRLRGRLAYDPQEKPESWRRHLRSVHGGAWPAVERALAAASRVLPLVFTTHGPSTACAMYWPEMYTNVPIVPVPPVVDNPYAERGWPPDLTFDSKPPHTFGSVGSLDPEVFAGVDEYADRWLGGTPDGRYSPWDVADLFDRLARDASQSLDEAETLAGPAPSADYRRIAADVRILAGIAEFFAAKFRAAWAFAVFQRTGDRNAGDQAVAHYRNARAAWERAAAAGAVYRDDLAFGGAAFQRGHWSDRLDAIDADIAALAREVGRGVTVPPRLIPEREPRRATGFTVRHDTPLSFTGGSGVPVLVHADGAESVRLHYRPVNQAEEYRVLPLSPAGTAWAGEIPGDDIPADRALQYYVEVIAPDGAAANHPDLGPDLCGRPYFVVSPAKKDPPGDEQRPDALRKDLA
;
A
#
# COMPACT_ATOMS: atom_id res chain seq x y z
N MET A 1 -29.80 45.65 3.98
CA MET A 1 -30.96 44.72 3.92
C MET A 1 -30.82 43.74 5.07
N SER A 2 -31.86 43.54 5.89
CA SER A 2 -31.81 42.61 7.02
C SER A 2 -31.53 41.20 6.53
N ARG A 3 -30.57 40.50 7.14
CA ARG A 3 -30.28 39.08 6.87
C ARG A 3 -31.56 38.26 7.07
N GLY A 4 -32.21 37.87 5.99
CA GLY A 4 -33.26 36.85 6.05
C GLY A 4 -32.63 35.54 6.53
N GLU A 5 -33.30 34.85 7.43
CA GLU A 5 -32.88 33.54 7.94
C GLU A 5 -32.81 32.55 6.76
N GLN A 6 -31.62 31.96 6.49
CA GLN A 6 -31.41 31.02 5.39
C GLN A 6 -31.72 29.59 5.87
N VAL A 7 -32.55 28.89 5.10
CA VAL A 7 -33.03 27.56 5.46
C VAL A 7 -32.94 26.60 4.28
N VAL A 8 -32.28 25.46 4.49
CA VAL A 8 -32.28 24.31 3.58
C VAL A 8 -33.44 23.41 3.97
N VAL A 9 -34.32 23.10 3.02
CA VAL A 9 -35.48 22.23 3.23
C VAL A 9 -35.18 20.86 2.66
N LEU A 10 -35.01 19.86 3.53
CA LEU A 10 -34.89 18.46 3.12
C LEU A 10 -36.26 17.95 2.68
N ASP A 11 -36.33 17.55 1.41
CA ASP A 11 -37.46 16.90 0.76
C ASP A 11 -37.09 15.43 0.54
N GLU A 12 -37.50 14.57 1.47
CA GLU A 12 -37.32 13.12 1.43
C GLU A 12 -38.67 12.44 1.24
N ARG A 13 -38.77 11.53 0.26
CA ARG A 13 -40.01 10.82 -0.03
C ARG A 13 -40.35 9.78 1.05
N HIS A 14 -39.36 9.29 1.77
CA HIS A 14 -39.49 8.23 2.76
C HIS A 14 -38.71 8.58 4.04
N PRO A 15 -39.35 8.47 5.24
CA PRO A 15 -38.65 8.66 6.50
C PRO A 15 -37.64 7.54 6.71
N ARG A 16 -36.40 7.89 7.04
CA ARG A 16 -35.29 6.97 7.33
C ARG A 16 -35.13 6.79 8.84
N SER A 17 -34.63 5.63 9.27
CA SER A 17 -34.25 5.40 10.68
C SER A 17 -33.08 6.29 11.08
N ASP A 18 -32.93 6.57 12.37
CA ASP A 18 -31.80 7.36 12.89
C ASP A 18 -30.45 6.65 12.72
N ASP A 19 -30.48 5.31 12.65
CA ASP A 19 -29.30 4.47 12.41
C ASP A 19 -28.93 4.32 10.92
N ASP A 20 -29.69 4.96 10.02
CA ASP A 20 -29.37 4.95 8.59
C ASP A 20 -28.14 5.85 8.28
N PRO A 21 -27.17 5.38 7.46
CA PRO A 21 -25.99 6.18 7.11
C PRO A 21 -26.29 7.53 6.45
N VAL A 22 -27.39 7.66 5.70
CA VAL A 22 -27.81 8.95 5.13
C VAL A 22 -28.32 9.88 6.23
N SER A 23 -29.07 9.36 7.22
CA SER A 23 -29.49 10.13 8.39
C SER A 23 -28.28 10.69 9.16
N TRP A 24 -27.23 9.89 9.35
CA TRP A 24 -25.97 10.36 9.94
C TRP A 24 -25.30 11.45 9.08
N ALA A 25 -25.14 11.23 7.77
CA ALA A 25 -24.51 12.20 6.88
C ALA A 25 -25.29 13.53 6.80
N LEU A 26 -26.63 13.48 6.89
CA LEU A 26 -27.47 14.68 6.98
C LEU A 26 -27.25 15.44 8.29
N GLY A 27 -26.92 14.75 9.39
CA GLY A 27 -26.47 15.36 10.64
C GLY A 27 -25.15 16.12 10.47
N GLU A 28 -24.17 15.53 9.78
CA GLU A 28 -22.92 16.22 9.42
C GLU A 28 -23.17 17.45 8.55
N LEU A 29 -24.11 17.36 7.59
CA LEU A 29 -24.52 18.49 6.77
C LEU A 29 -25.19 19.59 7.60
N ALA A 30 -26.07 19.25 8.52
CA ALA A 30 -26.69 20.21 9.43
C ALA A 30 -25.62 20.93 10.27
N ALA A 31 -24.65 20.19 10.82
CA ALA A 31 -23.55 20.76 11.58
C ALA A 31 -22.66 21.67 10.74
N ALA A 32 -22.36 21.28 9.49
CA ALA A 32 -21.58 22.10 8.56
C ALA A 32 -22.30 23.40 8.17
N LEU A 33 -23.59 23.32 7.85
CA LEU A 33 -24.41 24.48 7.52
C LEU A 33 -24.58 25.44 8.71
N ALA A 34 -24.74 24.91 9.92
CA ALA A 34 -24.89 25.71 11.13
C ALA A 34 -23.66 26.60 11.40
N ARG A 35 -22.45 26.13 11.10
CA ARG A 35 -21.21 26.94 11.18
C ARG A 35 -21.24 28.14 10.22
N SER A 36 -22.03 28.07 9.15
CA SER A 36 -22.26 29.16 8.19
C SER A 36 -23.55 29.95 8.47
N GLY A 37 -24.22 29.72 9.61
CA GLY A 37 -25.46 30.40 9.96
C GLY A 37 -26.70 29.94 9.16
N VAL A 38 -26.63 28.77 8.53
CA VAL A 38 -27.71 28.17 7.73
C VAL A 38 -28.32 26.99 8.50
N GLN A 39 -29.65 26.91 8.57
CA GLN A 39 -30.34 25.78 9.22
C GLN A 39 -30.80 24.74 8.18
N LEU A 40 -30.66 23.46 8.52
CA LEU A 40 -31.29 22.36 7.79
C LEU A 40 -32.60 21.98 8.50
N VAL A 41 -33.74 22.06 7.81
CA VAL A 41 -35.06 21.68 8.34
C VAL A 41 -35.72 20.64 7.43
N ARG A 42 -36.57 19.78 7.99
CA ARG A 42 -37.38 18.83 7.19
C ARG A 42 -38.69 19.50 6.74
N ALA A 43 -39.18 19.16 5.54
CA ALA A 43 -40.32 19.78 4.87
C ALA A 43 -41.66 19.80 5.65
N VAL A 44 -41.78 19.09 6.78
CA VAL A 44 -43.03 18.91 7.54
C VAL A 44 -43.29 20.03 8.58
N GLN A 45 -42.35 20.96 8.81
CA GLN A 45 -42.56 22.06 9.76
C GLN A 45 -43.10 23.33 9.06
N PRO A 46 -44.38 23.73 9.25
CA PRO A 46 -44.86 25.02 8.76
C PRO A 46 -44.11 26.15 9.49
N GLY A 47 -43.30 26.90 8.76
CA GLY A 47 -42.49 28.00 9.31
C GLY A 47 -43.30 29.29 9.54
N PRO A 48 -42.88 30.16 10.48
CA PRO A 48 -43.47 31.49 10.67
C PRO A 48 -43.29 32.37 9.43
N SER A 49 -44.22 33.29 9.21
CA SER A 49 -44.34 34.23 8.09
C SER A 49 -43.25 35.33 8.07
N GLY A 50 -41.98 34.94 7.95
CA GLY A 50 -40.84 35.82 7.73
C GLY A 50 -40.15 35.54 6.39
N THR A 51 -39.40 36.51 5.88
CA THR A 51 -38.66 36.47 4.59
C THR A 51 -37.49 35.46 4.65
N ARG A 52 -37.80 34.16 4.62
CA ARG A 52 -36.82 33.06 4.59
C ARG A 52 -36.45 32.71 3.16
N LEU A 53 -35.15 32.55 2.89
CA LEU A 53 -34.67 32.06 1.60
C LEU A 53 -34.65 30.52 1.63
N HIS A 54 -35.61 29.89 0.98
CA HIS A 54 -35.79 28.43 0.97
C HIS A 54 -34.95 27.76 -0.13
N ARG A 55 -34.16 26.75 0.24
CA ARG A 55 -33.35 25.96 -0.71
C ARG A 55 -33.68 24.47 -0.58
N PRO A 56 -34.40 23.87 -1.54
CA PRO A 56 -34.73 22.45 -1.49
C PRO A 56 -33.50 21.56 -1.69
N LEU A 57 -33.31 20.58 -0.81
CA LEU A 57 -32.41 19.44 -1.01
C LEU A 57 -33.27 18.19 -1.18
N ARG A 58 -33.26 17.58 -2.36
CA ARG A 58 -34.09 16.42 -2.72
C ARG A 58 -33.25 15.17 -2.79
N LEU A 59 -33.67 14.12 -2.09
CA LEU A 59 -33.11 12.78 -2.22
C LEU A 59 -34.06 11.93 -3.07
N VAL A 60 -33.59 11.39 -4.19
CA VAL A 60 -34.38 10.57 -5.10
C VAL A 60 -33.68 9.25 -5.42
N ASP A 61 -34.46 8.19 -5.60
CA ASP A 61 -33.93 6.89 -5.99
C ASP A 61 -33.60 6.88 -7.49
N ALA A 62 -32.46 6.28 -7.84
CA ALA A 62 -31.96 6.16 -9.21
C ALA A 62 -31.31 4.78 -9.40
N PRO A 63 -32.11 3.70 -9.44
CA PRO A 63 -31.63 2.32 -9.52
C PRO A 63 -30.89 2.01 -10.83
N GLU A 64 -30.95 2.89 -11.84
CA GLU A 64 -30.19 2.77 -13.08
C GLU A 64 -28.70 3.10 -12.92
N LEU A 65 -28.31 3.75 -11.82
CA LEU A 65 -26.92 4.04 -11.51
C LEU A 65 -26.20 2.79 -10.98
N PRO A 66 -24.87 2.67 -11.18
CA PRO A 66 -24.09 1.59 -10.59
C PRO A 66 -24.10 1.70 -9.07
N ALA A 67 -24.04 0.56 -8.37
CA ALA A 67 -23.98 0.49 -6.91
C ALA A 67 -22.94 1.47 -6.34
N GLU A 68 -23.28 2.13 -5.23
CA GLU A 68 -22.55 3.22 -4.57
C GLU A 68 -22.36 4.49 -5.41
N GLY A 69 -22.85 4.52 -6.65
CA GLY A 69 -22.84 5.68 -7.52
C GLY A 69 -23.85 6.75 -7.09
N PHE A 70 -23.70 7.96 -7.61
CA PHE A 70 -24.63 9.04 -7.34
C PHE A 70 -24.58 10.13 -8.42
N ARG A 71 -25.58 11.01 -8.39
CA ARG A 71 -25.67 12.19 -9.23
C ARG A 71 -26.18 13.37 -8.43
N ILE A 72 -25.44 14.48 -8.46
CA ILE A 72 -25.85 15.77 -7.90
C ILE A 72 -26.19 16.69 -9.07
N ARG A 73 -27.40 17.26 -9.05
CA ARG A 73 -27.87 18.24 -10.04
C ARG A 73 -28.45 19.46 -9.38
N ARG A 74 -28.13 20.63 -9.92
CA ARG A 74 -28.67 21.91 -9.49
C ARG A 74 -29.68 22.44 -10.51
N SER A 75 -30.83 22.89 -10.02
CA SER A 75 -31.87 23.56 -10.82
C SER A 75 -32.37 24.77 -10.06
N GLY A 76 -31.93 25.97 -10.47
CA GLY A 76 -32.16 27.19 -9.70
C GLY A 76 -31.51 27.09 -8.32
N SER A 77 -32.27 27.26 -7.24
CA SER A 77 -31.80 27.10 -5.85
C SER A 77 -31.95 25.68 -5.29
N ALA A 78 -32.55 24.75 -6.05
CA ALA A 78 -32.75 23.37 -5.63
C ALA A 78 -31.57 22.48 -6.01
N VAL A 79 -31.18 21.59 -5.09
CA VAL A 79 -30.18 20.54 -5.30
C VAL A 79 -30.88 19.19 -5.23
N THR A 80 -30.70 18.35 -6.24
CA THR A 80 -31.21 16.97 -6.28
C THR A 80 -30.05 16.00 -6.24
N ILE A 81 -30.10 15.07 -5.29
CA ILE A 81 -29.21 13.92 -5.17
C ILE A 81 -29.99 12.69 -5.62
N ALA A 82 -29.49 12.03 -6.64
CA ALA A 82 -30.01 10.78 -7.16
C ALA A 82 -28.99 9.65 -6.90
N ALA A 83 -29.40 8.54 -6.31
CA ALA A 83 -28.53 7.40 -6.01
C ALA A 83 -29.28 6.07 -6.07
N PRO A 84 -28.61 4.94 -6.40
CA PRO A 84 -29.25 3.63 -6.45
C PRO A 84 -29.39 2.97 -5.08
N ASP A 85 -28.59 3.41 -4.09
CA ASP A 85 -28.53 2.84 -2.75
C ASP A 85 -28.15 3.87 -1.68
N THR A 86 -28.26 3.45 -0.41
CA THR A 86 -27.94 4.25 0.78
C THR A 86 -26.51 4.80 0.76
N ARG A 87 -25.54 4.01 0.31
CA ARG A 87 -24.11 4.38 0.36
C ARG A 87 -23.79 5.46 -0.68
N GLY A 88 -24.33 5.34 -1.89
CA GLY A 88 -24.23 6.38 -2.93
C GLY A 88 -24.88 7.69 -2.50
N ALA A 89 -26.08 7.62 -1.91
CA ALA A 89 -26.74 8.80 -1.36
C ALA A 89 -25.92 9.46 -0.24
N MET A 90 -25.35 8.65 0.67
CA MET A 90 -24.49 9.11 1.75
C MET A 90 -23.23 9.82 1.19
N TYR A 91 -22.56 9.24 0.19
CA TYR A 91 -21.40 9.86 -0.45
C TYR A 91 -21.71 11.22 -1.08
N ALA A 92 -22.86 11.35 -1.75
CA ALA A 92 -23.29 12.62 -2.31
C ALA A 92 -23.53 13.68 -1.22
N VAL A 93 -24.15 13.30 -0.09
CA VAL A 93 -24.34 14.21 1.05
C VAL A 93 -22.99 14.62 1.65
N LEU A 94 -22.07 13.67 1.86
CA LEU A 94 -20.75 13.97 2.42
C LEU A 94 -19.88 14.81 1.47
N ASP A 95 -20.04 14.70 0.16
CA ASP A 95 -19.38 15.61 -0.79
C ASP A 95 -19.90 17.04 -0.68
N ILE A 96 -21.21 17.21 -0.41
CA ILE A 96 -21.76 18.52 -0.07
C ILE A 96 -21.17 19.01 1.25
N VAL A 97 -21.11 18.17 2.29
CA VAL A 97 -20.47 18.50 3.58
C VAL A 97 -19.03 18.98 3.38
N ASP A 98 -18.26 18.26 2.56
CA ASP A 98 -16.88 18.61 2.22
C ASP A 98 -16.82 19.98 1.53
N GLY A 99 -17.71 20.23 0.57
CA GLY A 99 -17.82 21.51 -0.11
C GLY A 99 -18.21 22.66 0.80
N VAL A 100 -19.14 22.46 1.73
CA VAL A 100 -19.53 23.46 2.74
C VAL A 100 -18.37 23.74 3.70
N THR A 101 -17.69 22.69 4.17
CA THR A 101 -16.63 22.79 5.17
C THR A 101 -15.43 23.56 4.65
N TYR A 102 -15.08 23.40 3.37
CA TYR A 102 -13.92 24.05 2.75
C TYR A 102 -14.27 25.24 1.86
N ALA A 103 -15.50 25.76 1.95
CA ALA A 103 -15.92 26.96 1.24
C ALA A 103 -15.16 28.20 1.76
N THR A 104 -14.33 28.82 0.93
CA THR A 104 -13.61 30.07 1.26
C THR A 104 -14.39 31.31 0.77
N GLY A 105 -14.25 32.45 1.46
CA GLY A 105 -14.75 33.77 1.03
C GLY A 105 -15.93 34.34 1.84
N PRO A 106 -16.00 35.68 2.04
CA PRO A 106 -17.04 36.36 2.82
C PRO A 106 -18.37 36.64 2.07
N ASP A 107 -18.61 36.02 0.90
CA ASP A 107 -19.68 36.46 0.00
C ASP A 107 -21.11 36.06 0.39
N GLU A 108 -22.03 36.97 0.05
CA GLU A 108 -23.49 36.96 0.26
C GLU A 108 -24.25 35.79 -0.40
N VAL A 109 -23.54 34.90 -1.12
CA VAL A 109 -24.07 33.78 -1.89
C VAL A 109 -24.03 32.49 -1.04
N GLY A 110 -25.20 31.93 -0.74
CA GLY A 110 -25.35 30.78 0.18
C GLY A 110 -24.56 29.54 -0.27
N VAL A 111 -24.03 28.77 0.68
CA VAL A 111 -23.05 27.69 0.46
C VAL A 111 -23.51 26.62 -0.55
N LEU A 112 -24.83 26.39 -0.66
CA LEU A 112 -25.41 25.46 -1.65
C LEU A 112 -25.33 25.95 -3.10
N ASP A 113 -25.10 27.25 -3.34
CA ASP A 113 -24.89 27.80 -4.69
C ASP A 113 -23.55 27.42 -5.30
N ARG A 114 -22.63 26.95 -4.46
CA ARG A 114 -21.32 26.47 -4.87
C ARG A 114 -21.32 24.96 -5.16
N ILE A 115 -22.44 24.28 -4.90
CA ILE A 115 -22.60 22.87 -5.27
C ILE A 115 -22.87 22.81 -6.77
N GLY A 116 -21.84 22.43 -7.52
CA GLY A 116 -21.93 22.17 -8.95
C GLY A 116 -22.49 20.78 -9.23
N ASP A 117 -22.84 20.57 -10.51
CA ASP A 117 -23.25 19.25 -10.99
C ASP A 117 -22.09 18.26 -10.89
N GLN A 118 -22.40 17.05 -10.41
CA GLN A 118 -21.43 16.00 -10.19
C GLN A 118 -22.06 14.63 -10.48
N ASP A 119 -21.27 13.73 -11.05
CA ASP A 119 -21.59 12.32 -11.14
C ASP A 119 -20.48 11.56 -10.41
N GLY A 120 -20.85 10.64 -9.53
CA GLY A 120 -19.92 9.75 -8.87
C GLY A 120 -20.16 8.33 -9.36
N ARG A 121 -19.10 7.66 -9.83
CA ARG A 121 -19.14 6.25 -10.23
C ARG A 121 -17.92 5.51 -9.67
N PRO A 122 -18.09 4.45 -8.87
CA PRO A 122 -16.95 3.71 -8.35
C PRO A 122 -16.26 2.88 -9.45
N ALA A 123 -14.93 2.97 -9.52
CA ALA A 123 -14.06 2.13 -10.32
C ALA A 123 -13.71 0.81 -9.61
N ASN A 124 -13.66 0.83 -8.27
CA ASN A 124 -13.32 -0.33 -7.45
C ASN A 124 -14.46 -0.67 -6.49
N ARG A 125 -14.78 -1.96 -6.36
CA ARG A 125 -15.82 -2.46 -5.45
C ARG A 125 -15.40 -2.43 -3.98
N VAL A 126 -14.10 -2.57 -3.69
CA VAL A 126 -13.55 -2.53 -2.34
C VAL A 126 -12.52 -1.43 -2.23
N ARG A 127 -12.71 -0.55 -1.25
CA ARG A 127 -11.81 0.54 -0.89
C ARG A 127 -11.67 0.49 0.62
N SER A 128 -10.61 -0.18 1.07
CA SER A 128 -10.42 -0.55 2.47
C SER A 128 -9.23 0.18 3.07
N LEU A 129 -9.32 0.45 4.37
CA LEU A 129 -8.20 0.89 5.19
C LEU A 129 -8.13 0.06 6.47
N THR A 130 -6.93 -0.40 6.79
CA THR A 130 -6.64 -1.25 7.94
C THR A 130 -5.83 -0.50 8.97
N ARG A 131 -6.35 -0.38 10.20
CA ARG A 131 -5.60 0.11 11.36
C ARG A 131 -5.34 -1.05 12.31
N ILE A 132 -4.12 -1.16 12.82
CA ILE A 132 -3.74 -2.25 13.72
C ILE A 132 -3.47 -1.78 15.14
N PHE A 133 -3.76 -2.67 16.09
CA PHE A 133 -3.25 -2.58 17.45
C PHE A 133 -1.91 -3.33 17.53
N SER A 134 -0.82 -2.61 17.80
CA SER A 134 0.55 -3.15 17.86
C SER A 134 1.13 -3.19 19.27
N SER A 135 0.80 -2.21 20.12
CA SER A 135 1.37 -2.12 21.47
C SER A 135 0.40 -1.56 22.48
N ARG A 136 0.37 -2.16 23.68
CA ARG A 136 -0.44 -1.66 24.80
C ARG A 136 -0.06 -0.23 25.17
N ALA A 137 1.22 0.11 25.19
CA ALA A 137 1.71 1.41 25.64
C ALA A 137 1.30 2.55 24.69
N GLU A 138 1.27 2.28 23.39
CA GLU A 138 1.06 3.31 22.38
C GLU A 138 -0.36 3.32 21.79
N ASP A 139 -1.07 2.18 21.84
CA ASP A 139 -2.36 2.03 21.16
C ASP A 139 -3.59 2.00 22.06
N SER A 140 -3.43 1.66 23.34
CA SER A 140 -4.58 1.61 24.27
C SER A 140 -5.30 2.96 24.38
N GLY A 141 -4.56 4.08 24.26
CA GLY A 141 -5.12 5.43 24.35
C GLY A 141 -6.18 5.71 23.28
N TRP A 142 -5.88 5.46 22.00
CA TRP A 142 -6.84 5.68 20.92
C TRP A 142 -7.86 4.54 20.79
N PHE A 143 -7.50 3.31 21.14
CA PHE A 143 -8.43 2.17 21.07
C PHE A 143 -9.67 2.39 21.94
N HIS A 144 -9.50 2.97 23.13
CA HIS A 144 -10.60 3.26 24.06
C HIS A 144 -11.20 4.67 23.93
N ASP A 145 -10.66 5.53 23.05
CA ASP A 145 -11.17 6.89 22.85
C ASP A 145 -12.28 6.90 21.79
N ARG A 146 -13.52 7.10 22.24
CA ARG A 146 -14.69 7.21 21.35
C ARG A 146 -14.59 8.38 20.39
N ARG A 147 -14.06 9.52 20.84
CA ARG A 147 -13.92 10.72 20.02
C ARG A 147 -12.89 10.51 18.92
N PHE A 148 -11.82 9.78 19.20
CA PHE A 148 -10.88 9.33 18.17
C PHE A 148 -11.61 8.58 17.06
N TRP A 149 -12.40 7.56 17.42
CA TRP A 149 -13.12 6.73 16.45
C TRP A 149 -14.18 7.51 15.67
N ASP A 150 -14.90 8.40 16.33
CA ASP A 150 -15.89 9.25 15.68
C ASP A 150 -15.25 10.13 14.60
N GLU A 151 -14.13 10.78 14.91
CA GLU A 151 -13.43 11.65 13.98
C GLU A 151 -12.75 10.85 12.85
N TYR A 152 -12.09 9.74 13.19
CA TYR A 152 -11.34 8.91 12.24
C TYR A 152 -12.25 8.21 11.21
N LEU A 153 -13.31 7.54 11.66
CA LEU A 153 -14.23 6.83 10.77
C LEU A 153 -15.03 7.81 9.89
N THR A 154 -15.31 9.02 10.40
CA THR A 154 -15.95 10.08 9.61
C THR A 154 -15.04 10.54 8.46
N ASP A 155 -13.74 10.66 8.70
CA ASP A 155 -12.75 11.01 7.66
C ASP A 155 -12.73 9.95 6.55
N LEU A 156 -12.71 8.66 6.92
CA LEU A 156 -12.78 7.55 5.96
C LEU A 156 -14.05 7.58 5.11
N ALA A 157 -15.23 7.72 5.74
CA ALA A 157 -16.50 7.77 5.03
C ALA A 157 -16.60 9.00 4.10
N THR A 158 -16.10 10.16 4.55
CA THR A 158 -16.02 11.41 3.75
C THR A 158 -15.14 11.24 2.50
N HIS A 159 -14.18 10.31 2.55
CA HIS A 159 -13.28 10.01 1.44
C HIS A 159 -13.64 8.73 0.70
N ARG A 160 -14.90 8.30 0.85
CA ARG A 160 -15.54 7.21 0.11
C ARG A 160 -14.86 5.86 0.24
N PHE A 161 -14.14 5.62 1.35
CA PHE A 161 -13.89 4.24 1.77
C PHE A 161 -15.23 3.54 2.02
N ASN A 162 -15.28 2.24 1.78
CA ASN A 162 -16.47 1.42 2.04
C ASN A 162 -16.20 0.24 2.98
N ARG A 163 -14.94 0.06 3.38
CA ARG A 163 -14.52 -0.97 4.33
C ARG A 163 -13.50 -0.39 5.30
N PHE A 164 -13.63 -0.73 6.56
CA PHE A 164 -12.60 -0.49 7.58
C PHE A 164 -12.25 -1.82 8.25
N SER A 165 -10.95 -2.10 8.37
CA SER A 165 -10.46 -3.30 9.03
C SER A 165 -9.70 -2.94 10.30
N PHE A 166 -10.14 -3.46 11.44
CA PHE A 166 -9.41 -3.37 12.69
C PHE A 166 -8.56 -4.63 12.87
N GLY A 167 -7.24 -4.50 12.81
CA GLY A 167 -6.32 -5.65 12.88
C GLY A 167 -5.66 -5.84 14.24
N THR A 168 -5.57 -7.08 14.69
CA THR A 168 -4.86 -7.50 15.90
C THR A 168 -3.90 -8.64 15.62
N GLY A 169 -2.74 -8.66 16.28
CA GLY A 169 -1.76 -9.73 16.15
C GLY A 169 -0.64 -9.62 15.09
N PRO A 170 -0.61 -8.68 14.11
CA PRO A 170 0.50 -8.62 13.16
C PRO A 170 1.76 -7.92 13.73
N GLY A 171 1.71 -7.42 14.97
CA GLY A 171 2.84 -6.73 15.61
C GLY A 171 4.04 -7.65 15.91
N ASN A 172 3.78 -8.94 16.15
CA ASN A 172 4.79 -9.97 16.37
C ASN A 172 4.55 -11.18 15.44
N ASP A 173 5.63 -11.85 15.07
CA ASP A 173 5.66 -13.01 14.19
C ASP A 173 5.98 -14.27 15.00
N PHE A 174 5.03 -15.21 15.08
CA PHE A 174 5.15 -16.39 15.94
C PHE A 174 6.42 -17.21 15.71
N THR A 175 6.82 -17.38 14.45
CA THR A 175 8.00 -18.21 14.11
C THR A 175 9.33 -17.53 14.37
N ILE A 176 9.33 -16.26 14.76
CA ILE A 176 10.55 -15.45 14.81
C ILE A 176 10.72 -14.72 16.15
N ASP A 177 9.63 -14.28 16.77
CA ASP A 177 9.66 -13.58 18.06
C ASP A 177 9.42 -14.58 19.21
N LYS A 178 10.50 -15.05 19.87
CA LYS A 178 10.38 -16.04 20.96
C LYS A 178 10.03 -15.42 22.31
N LYS A 179 10.77 -14.39 22.72
CA LYS A 179 10.53 -13.68 23.99
C LYS A 179 9.71 -12.44 23.69
N VAL A 180 8.41 -12.47 23.99
CA VAL A 180 7.47 -11.36 23.77
C VAL A 180 7.06 -10.81 25.13
N ARG A 181 7.15 -9.49 25.32
CA ARG A 181 6.73 -8.83 26.58
C ARG A 181 5.41 -8.10 26.46
N ASP A 182 5.08 -7.64 25.25
CA ASP A 182 3.78 -7.02 24.93
C ASP A 182 3.04 -7.87 23.89
N SER A 183 2.32 -8.90 24.38
CA SER A 183 1.40 -9.74 23.59
C SER A 183 -0.06 -9.26 23.68
N TYR A 184 -0.31 -8.09 24.29
CA TYR A 184 -1.65 -7.58 24.56
C TYR A 184 -2.47 -7.46 23.26
N LEU A 185 -3.68 -8.06 23.27
CA LEU A 185 -4.59 -8.18 22.12
C LEU A 185 -4.04 -8.96 20.90
N GLN A 186 -2.86 -9.57 20.95
CA GLN A 186 -2.32 -10.28 19.79
C GLN A 186 -3.13 -11.53 19.45
N PHE A 187 -3.41 -12.35 20.46
CA PHE A 187 -4.42 -13.41 20.38
C PHE A 187 -5.72 -12.90 21.00
N LEU A 188 -6.57 -12.29 20.17
CA LEU A 188 -7.64 -11.39 20.63
C LEU A 188 -8.65 -12.02 21.60
N TYR A 189 -9.08 -13.26 21.36
CA TYR A 189 -10.25 -13.85 22.00
C TYR A 189 -10.30 -13.72 23.54
N PRO A 190 -9.29 -14.18 24.30
CA PRO A 190 -9.34 -14.15 25.76
C PRO A 190 -9.32 -12.72 26.35
N TYR A 191 -8.93 -11.72 25.55
CA TYR A 191 -8.94 -10.32 25.96
C TYR A 191 -10.30 -9.64 25.77
N VAL A 192 -11.26 -10.27 25.09
CA VAL A 192 -12.59 -9.67 24.80
C VAL A 192 -13.77 -10.54 25.20
N VAL A 193 -13.63 -11.87 25.26
CA VAL A 193 -14.75 -12.77 25.59
C VAL A 193 -14.36 -13.88 26.56
N THR A 194 -15.30 -14.30 27.39
CA THR A 194 -15.24 -15.57 28.13
C THR A 194 -15.96 -16.62 27.32
N VAL A 195 -15.35 -17.79 27.13
CA VAL A 195 -15.91 -18.86 26.29
C VAL A 195 -16.49 -19.97 27.18
N PRO A 196 -17.79 -20.27 27.10
CA PRO A 196 -18.38 -21.34 27.90
C PRO A 196 -17.71 -22.70 27.67
N GLY A 197 -17.41 -23.42 28.76
CA GLY A 197 -16.76 -24.74 28.70
C GLY A 197 -15.22 -24.70 28.68
N TYR A 198 -14.62 -23.51 28.73
CA TYR A 198 -13.17 -23.32 28.77
C TYR A 198 -12.78 -22.48 29.99
N ASP A 199 -11.74 -22.93 30.69
CA ASP A 199 -11.17 -22.23 31.85
C ASP A 199 -9.91 -21.46 31.42
N VAL A 200 -10.12 -20.41 30.63
CA VAL A 200 -9.04 -19.61 30.03
C VAL A 200 -8.87 -18.28 30.75
N GLU A 201 -7.65 -18.08 31.27
CA GLU A 201 -7.23 -16.88 31.98
C GLU A 201 -6.00 -16.26 31.32
N ILE A 202 -5.79 -14.97 31.57
CA ILE A 202 -4.58 -14.25 31.16
C ILE A 202 -4.01 -13.58 32.41
N ASP A 203 -2.73 -13.80 32.67
CA ASP A 203 -2.03 -13.13 33.77
C ASP A 203 -2.10 -11.59 33.58
N GLY A 204 -2.55 -10.88 34.61
CA GLY A 204 -2.62 -9.41 34.60
C GLY A 204 -3.79 -8.79 33.81
N VAL A 205 -4.76 -9.57 33.32
CA VAL A 205 -5.98 -9.06 32.65
C VAL A 205 -7.23 -9.56 33.37
N ASP A 206 -7.96 -8.65 34.00
CA ASP A 206 -9.18 -8.98 34.75
C ASP A 206 -10.46 -8.91 33.89
N ALA A 207 -11.59 -9.31 34.50
CA ALA A 207 -12.90 -9.26 33.84
C ALA A 207 -13.34 -7.83 33.46
N ALA A 208 -12.90 -6.80 34.21
CA ALA A 208 -13.23 -5.42 33.91
C ALA A 208 -12.46 -4.92 32.68
N GLU A 209 -11.18 -5.29 32.54
CA GLU A 209 -10.38 -5.02 31.34
C GLU A 209 -10.95 -5.72 30.12
N ARG A 210 -11.31 -7.01 30.25
CA ARG A 210 -11.99 -7.77 29.19
C ARG A 210 -13.28 -7.09 28.74
N ALA A 211 -14.12 -6.65 29.68
CA ALA A 211 -15.36 -5.94 29.39
C ALA A 211 -15.13 -4.58 28.71
N ARG A 212 -14.09 -3.83 29.13
CA ARG A 212 -13.70 -2.56 28.50
C ARG A 212 -13.24 -2.77 27.05
N ASN A 213 -12.45 -3.81 26.79
CA ASN A 213 -11.99 -4.15 25.44
C ASN A 213 -13.15 -4.53 24.53
N LEU A 214 -14.07 -5.38 25.00
CA LEU A 214 -15.26 -5.74 24.23
C LEU A 214 -16.16 -4.52 23.96
N ALA A 215 -16.32 -3.63 24.94
CA ALA A 215 -17.11 -2.41 24.77
C ALA A 215 -16.48 -1.47 23.73
N ALA A 216 -15.15 -1.35 23.70
CA ALA A 216 -14.43 -0.60 22.68
C ALA A 216 -14.64 -1.23 21.29
N LEU A 217 -14.41 -2.55 21.14
CA LEU A 217 -14.61 -3.24 19.86
C LEU A 217 -16.05 -3.09 19.33
N ARG A 218 -17.06 -3.25 20.19
CA ARG A 218 -18.47 -3.00 19.84
C ARG A 218 -18.72 -1.58 19.39
N TYR A 219 -18.10 -0.59 20.06
CA TYR A 219 -18.23 0.80 19.68
C TYR A 219 -17.68 1.03 18.27
N VAL A 220 -16.46 0.56 18.00
CA VAL A 220 -15.83 0.70 16.67
C VAL A 220 -16.67 0.05 15.59
N ALA A 221 -17.14 -1.18 15.80
CA ALA A 221 -17.92 -1.92 14.81
C ALA A 221 -19.25 -1.23 14.47
N ARG A 222 -19.98 -0.77 15.50
CA ARG A 222 -21.24 -0.03 15.32
C ARG A 222 -21.02 1.30 14.63
N GLU A 223 -20.02 2.08 15.05
CA GLU A 223 -19.74 3.40 14.47
C GLU A 223 -19.20 3.32 13.04
N THR A 224 -18.56 2.20 12.69
CA THR A 224 -18.17 1.87 11.30
C THR A 224 -19.43 1.65 10.46
N THR A 225 -20.34 0.78 10.92
CA THR A 225 -21.61 0.48 10.22
C THR A 225 -22.49 1.71 10.06
N ARG A 226 -22.61 2.54 11.10
CA ARG A 226 -23.37 3.80 11.08
C ARG A 226 -22.89 4.76 9.99
N ARG A 227 -21.61 4.70 9.63
CA ARG A 227 -20.98 5.54 8.59
C ARG A 227 -20.95 4.87 7.22
N GLY A 228 -21.76 3.82 7.04
CA GLY A 228 -21.91 3.10 5.78
C GLY A 228 -20.69 2.27 5.38
N LEU A 229 -19.75 2.03 6.30
CA LEU A 229 -18.56 1.20 6.09
C LEU A 229 -18.83 -0.24 6.54
N ASP A 230 -18.29 -1.22 5.81
CA ASP A 230 -18.25 -2.61 6.26
C ASP A 230 -17.15 -2.77 7.33
N PHE A 231 -17.51 -3.24 8.52
CA PHE A 231 -16.53 -3.53 9.58
C PHE A 231 -15.93 -4.93 9.39
N HIS A 232 -14.62 -4.95 9.19
CA HIS A 232 -13.80 -6.17 9.15
C HIS A 232 -12.94 -6.28 10.40
N LEU A 233 -12.79 -7.49 10.90
CA LEU A 233 -11.91 -7.80 12.04
C LEU A 233 -10.75 -8.67 11.57
N GLY A 234 -9.53 -8.15 11.68
CA GLY A 234 -8.31 -8.87 11.36
C GLY A 234 -7.74 -9.62 12.56
N LEU A 235 -7.73 -10.95 12.47
CA LEU A 235 -7.21 -11.89 13.45
C LEU A 235 -5.92 -12.52 12.89
N TRP A 236 -4.81 -11.81 13.04
CA TRP A 236 -3.53 -12.18 12.43
C TRP A 236 -2.71 -13.17 13.26
N ASN A 237 -3.16 -13.49 14.47
CA ASN A 237 -2.43 -14.38 15.36
C ASN A 237 -3.39 -15.22 16.22
N HIS A 238 -3.07 -16.50 16.32
CA HIS A 238 -3.74 -17.53 17.10
C HIS A 238 -2.79 -18.21 18.08
N ALA A 239 -1.55 -17.72 18.24
CA ALA A 239 -0.63 -18.23 19.25
C ALA A 239 -1.13 -17.90 20.65
N TYR A 240 -1.46 -18.93 21.43
CA TYR A 240 -1.73 -18.79 22.86
C TYR A 240 -0.45 -18.75 23.71
N ARG A 241 0.68 -19.18 23.13
CA ARG A 241 2.01 -19.18 23.76
C ARG A 241 3.09 -19.10 22.68
N TYR A 242 3.98 -18.11 22.74
CA TYR A 242 5.05 -17.90 21.75
C TYR A 242 6.23 -18.84 21.95
N ASP A 243 6.76 -18.91 23.16
CA ASP A 243 7.86 -19.80 23.54
C ASP A 243 7.43 -20.65 24.75
N PRO A 244 7.43 -21.98 24.64
CA PRO A 244 7.14 -22.85 25.78
C PRO A 244 8.14 -22.73 26.93
N ASP A 245 9.36 -22.23 26.67
CA ASP A 245 10.45 -22.14 27.64
C ASP A 245 10.61 -20.72 28.23
N ASP A 246 9.79 -19.72 27.82
CA ASP A 246 9.80 -18.37 28.39
C ASP A 246 8.81 -18.24 29.56
N ASP A 247 9.23 -18.68 30.75
CA ASP A 247 8.45 -18.56 31.99
C ASP A 247 8.24 -17.11 32.46
N ALA A 248 8.83 -16.11 31.78
CA ALA A 248 8.75 -14.72 32.16
C ALA A 248 7.71 -13.90 31.36
N ASP A 249 6.90 -14.53 30.50
CA ASP A 249 5.81 -13.85 29.77
C ASP A 249 4.83 -13.19 30.76
N PRO A 250 4.74 -11.84 30.81
CA PRO A 250 3.88 -11.14 31.76
C PRO A 250 2.38 -11.24 31.44
N LEU A 251 2.03 -11.73 30.25
CA LEU A 251 0.65 -11.86 29.75
C LEU A 251 0.35 -13.30 29.34
N ARG A 252 0.88 -14.26 30.10
CA ARG A 252 0.70 -15.70 29.85
C ARG A 252 -0.77 -16.09 29.85
N ILE A 253 -1.13 -16.93 28.87
CA ILE A 253 -2.48 -17.47 28.68
C ILE A 253 -2.52 -18.92 29.17
N THR A 254 -3.47 -19.25 30.03
CA THR A 254 -3.68 -20.61 30.57
C THR A 254 -5.00 -21.20 30.07
N GLY A 255 -5.19 -22.52 30.20
CA GLY A 255 -6.41 -23.21 29.78
C GLY A 255 -6.49 -23.57 28.28
N ILE A 256 -5.45 -23.25 27.50
CA ILE A 256 -5.33 -23.61 26.08
C ILE A 256 -4.07 -24.45 25.87
N ASP A 257 -4.20 -25.53 25.13
CA ASP A 257 -3.10 -26.40 24.72
C ASP A 257 -3.35 -27.01 23.32
N ASP A 258 -2.42 -27.83 22.85
CA ASP A 258 -2.52 -28.47 21.52
C ASP A 258 -3.76 -29.36 21.34
N THR A 259 -4.37 -29.85 22.44
CA THR A 259 -5.54 -30.73 22.40
C THR A 259 -6.85 -29.98 22.21
N ASN A 260 -6.90 -28.70 22.62
CA ASN A 260 -8.12 -27.91 22.62
C ASN A 260 -8.05 -26.64 21.77
N HIS A 261 -6.86 -26.23 21.29
CA HIS A 261 -6.63 -24.93 20.64
C HIS A 261 -7.61 -24.62 19.49
N ALA A 262 -7.75 -25.52 18.51
CA ALA A 262 -8.65 -25.29 17.37
C ALA A 262 -10.13 -25.21 17.78
N ALA A 263 -10.55 -26.04 18.75
CA ALA A 263 -11.91 -26.05 19.28
C ALA A 263 -12.21 -24.77 20.07
N TYR A 264 -11.27 -24.33 20.92
CA TYR A 264 -11.35 -23.05 21.62
C TYR A 264 -11.50 -21.90 20.62
N CYS A 265 -10.64 -21.82 19.60
CA CYS A 265 -10.70 -20.77 18.58
C CYS A 265 -12.04 -20.75 17.82
N ARG A 266 -12.61 -21.93 17.50
CA ARG A 266 -13.95 -22.05 16.90
C ARG A 266 -15.03 -21.45 17.79
N ASP A 267 -15.08 -21.86 19.05
CA ASP A 267 -16.15 -21.47 19.97
C ASP A 267 -15.98 -20.03 20.49
N ALA A 268 -14.74 -19.57 20.62
CA ALA A 268 -14.40 -18.19 20.90
C ALA A 268 -14.82 -17.25 19.76
N LEU A 269 -14.55 -17.63 18.51
CA LEU A 269 -14.97 -16.87 17.34
C LEU A 269 -16.50 -16.80 17.26
N ALA A 270 -17.20 -17.91 17.48
CA ALA A 270 -18.67 -17.92 17.53
C ALA A 270 -19.21 -17.00 18.65
N THR A 271 -18.60 -17.04 19.84
CA THR A 271 -18.96 -16.17 20.97
C THR A 271 -18.74 -14.70 20.63
N LEU A 272 -17.63 -14.38 19.97
CA LEU A 272 -17.30 -13.02 19.55
C LEU A 272 -18.27 -12.50 18.47
N LEU A 273 -18.59 -13.30 17.46
CA LEU A 273 -19.54 -12.92 16.40
C LEU A 273 -20.95 -12.71 16.95
N ALA A 274 -21.37 -13.52 17.94
CA ALA A 274 -22.63 -13.28 18.65
C ALA A 274 -22.59 -11.98 19.48
N ALA A 275 -21.44 -11.65 20.06
CA ALA A 275 -21.26 -10.46 20.86
C ALA A 275 -21.14 -9.17 20.03
N VAL A 276 -20.68 -9.26 18.78
CA VAL A 276 -20.44 -8.13 17.86
C VAL A 276 -21.02 -8.47 16.47
N PRO A 277 -22.35 -8.45 16.30
CA PRO A 277 -23.01 -8.84 15.05
C PRO A 277 -22.70 -7.92 13.87
N GLU A 278 -22.13 -6.74 14.11
CA GLU A 278 -21.67 -5.80 13.09
C GLU A 278 -20.42 -6.28 12.33
N ILE A 279 -19.75 -7.35 12.78
CA ILE A 279 -18.62 -7.95 12.03
C ILE A 279 -19.15 -8.56 10.73
N ARG A 280 -18.82 -7.90 9.60
CA ARG A 280 -19.23 -8.31 8.25
C ARG A 280 -18.19 -9.17 7.55
N GLY A 281 -16.93 -9.07 7.97
CA GLY A 281 -15.83 -9.84 7.43
C GLY A 281 -14.73 -10.13 8.45
N LEU A 282 -14.00 -11.22 8.23
CA LEU A 282 -12.84 -11.62 9.01
C LEU A 282 -11.61 -11.67 8.12
N THR A 283 -10.46 -11.19 8.60
CA THR A 283 -9.17 -11.37 7.93
C THR A 283 -8.28 -12.28 8.77
N PHE A 284 -7.69 -13.31 8.18
CA PHE A 284 -6.81 -14.25 8.87
C PHE A 284 -5.40 -14.32 8.25
N ARG A 285 -4.38 -14.46 9.12
CA ARG A 285 -3.05 -14.95 8.73
C ARG A 285 -3.02 -16.46 8.92
N VAL A 286 -3.04 -17.19 7.81
CA VAL A 286 -3.40 -18.63 7.80
C VAL A 286 -2.23 -19.61 7.72
N HIS A 287 -1.00 -19.10 7.71
CA HIS A 287 0.22 -19.91 7.74
C HIS A 287 0.87 -19.86 9.12
N VAL A 288 1.94 -20.64 9.31
CA VAL A 288 2.60 -20.88 10.60
C VAL A 288 3.01 -19.62 11.39
N GLU A 289 3.36 -18.52 10.73
CA GLU A 289 3.69 -17.23 11.39
C GLU A 289 2.49 -16.64 12.17
N GLY A 290 1.28 -17.12 11.89
CA GLY A 290 0.06 -16.80 12.63
C GLY A 290 -0.15 -17.62 13.90
N GLY A 291 0.80 -18.45 14.35
CA GLY A 291 0.69 -19.17 15.62
C GLY A 291 0.00 -20.54 15.55
N ILE A 292 -0.03 -21.14 14.36
CA ILE A 292 -0.72 -22.40 14.09
C ILE A 292 0.21 -23.42 13.45
N ARG A 293 0.01 -24.71 13.72
CA ARG A 293 0.86 -25.79 13.19
C ARG A 293 0.40 -26.22 11.80
N GLU A 294 1.34 -26.68 10.96
CA GLU A 294 0.99 -27.38 9.72
C GLU A 294 0.55 -28.82 10.01
N PRO A 295 -0.32 -29.42 9.18
CA PRO A 295 -0.99 -28.81 8.02
C PRO A 295 -2.08 -27.82 8.44
N THR A 296 -1.98 -26.55 8.01
CA THR A 296 -2.78 -25.45 8.58
C THR A 296 -4.27 -25.59 8.25
N HIS A 297 -4.60 -26.24 7.13
CA HIS A 297 -5.98 -26.45 6.69
C HIS A 297 -6.82 -27.28 7.68
N GLU A 298 -6.19 -28.17 8.47
CA GLU A 298 -6.90 -28.95 9.49
C GLU A 298 -7.40 -28.07 10.64
N PHE A 299 -6.55 -27.15 11.11
CA PHE A 299 -6.90 -26.16 12.12
C PHE A 299 -8.04 -25.26 11.63
N TRP A 300 -7.90 -24.70 10.42
CA TRP A 300 -8.90 -23.79 9.87
C TRP A 300 -10.24 -24.46 9.58
N ARG A 301 -10.27 -25.73 9.15
CA ARG A 301 -11.52 -26.47 8.99
C ARG A 301 -12.33 -26.52 10.28
N VAL A 302 -11.67 -26.65 11.44
CA VAL A 302 -12.34 -26.61 12.75
C VAL A 302 -12.81 -25.19 13.07
N VAL A 303 -11.94 -24.19 12.97
CA VAL A 303 -12.27 -22.79 13.31
C VAL A 303 -13.42 -22.24 12.46
N LEU A 304 -13.45 -22.56 11.16
CA LEU A 304 -14.46 -22.06 10.23
C LEU A 304 -15.79 -22.82 10.28
N SER A 305 -15.85 -23.97 10.96
CA SER A 305 -17.00 -24.90 10.91
C SER A 305 -18.34 -24.33 11.37
N ARG A 306 -18.33 -23.29 12.24
CA ARG A 306 -19.54 -22.67 12.80
C ARG A 306 -19.92 -21.34 12.13
N LEU A 307 -19.17 -20.88 11.12
CA LEU A 307 -19.46 -19.58 10.50
C LEU A 307 -20.83 -19.53 9.81
N GLY A 308 -21.37 -20.68 9.38
CA GLY A 308 -22.71 -20.79 8.81
C GLY A 308 -23.83 -20.33 9.75
N GLU A 309 -23.60 -20.32 11.07
CA GLU A 309 -24.56 -19.84 12.08
C GLU A 309 -24.76 -18.32 12.05
N PHE A 310 -23.85 -17.57 11.40
CA PHE A 310 -23.81 -16.11 11.41
C PHE A 310 -24.10 -15.54 10.03
N PRO A 311 -25.37 -15.34 9.62
CA PRO A 311 -25.71 -14.77 8.30
C PRO A 311 -25.21 -13.32 8.12
N GLY A 312 -24.96 -12.62 9.24
CA GLY A 312 -24.32 -11.30 9.27
C GLY A 312 -22.85 -11.31 8.83
N LEU A 313 -22.17 -12.45 8.89
CA LEU A 313 -20.81 -12.57 8.35
C LEU A 313 -20.91 -12.96 6.87
N THR A 314 -20.27 -12.20 5.99
CA THR A 314 -20.28 -12.47 4.53
C THR A 314 -18.94 -12.81 3.92
N ASP A 315 -17.85 -12.35 4.52
CA ASP A 315 -16.51 -12.40 3.92
C ASP A 315 -15.52 -13.06 4.87
N VAL A 316 -14.71 -13.97 4.33
CA VAL A 316 -13.53 -14.49 5.01
C VAL A 316 -12.35 -14.23 4.09
N ASP A 317 -11.50 -13.30 4.52
CA ASP A 317 -10.29 -12.84 3.85
C ASP A 317 -9.06 -13.56 4.40
N PHE A 318 -8.22 -14.09 3.51
CA PHE A 318 -6.97 -14.72 3.85
C PHE A 318 -5.79 -13.92 3.34
N HIS A 319 -4.84 -13.63 4.23
CA HIS A 319 -3.50 -13.23 3.79
C HIS A 319 -2.94 -14.34 2.90
N ALA A 320 -2.66 -14.01 1.63
CA ALA A 320 -2.55 -15.00 0.56
C ALA A 320 -1.40 -16.02 0.69
N LYS A 321 -0.39 -15.72 1.52
CA LYS A 321 0.78 -16.58 1.73
C LYS A 321 0.37 -17.96 2.24
N GLY A 322 0.67 -19.00 1.46
CA GLY A 322 0.39 -20.38 1.84
C GLY A 322 -1.08 -20.81 1.68
N VAL A 323 -1.93 -19.97 1.08
CA VAL A 323 -3.31 -20.37 0.78
C VAL A 323 -3.33 -21.41 -0.34
N GLY A 324 -4.03 -22.53 -0.10
CA GLY A 324 -4.27 -23.60 -1.06
C GLY A 324 -5.76 -23.93 -1.20
N GLU A 325 -6.06 -24.88 -2.10
CA GLU A 325 -7.44 -25.25 -2.47
C GLU A 325 -8.29 -25.76 -1.29
N GLU A 326 -7.70 -26.54 -0.39
CA GLU A 326 -8.41 -27.10 0.78
C GLU A 326 -8.96 -26.01 1.71
N LEU A 327 -8.18 -24.96 1.94
CA LEU A 327 -8.62 -23.82 2.76
C LEU A 327 -9.73 -23.00 2.08
N ILE A 328 -9.60 -22.78 0.77
CA ILE A 328 -10.64 -22.13 -0.05
C ILE A 328 -11.93 -22.96 -0.01
N ARG A 329 -11.82 -24.28 -0.13
CA ARG A 329 -12.96 -25.20 -0.04
C ARG A 329 -13.64 -25.13 1.32
N ALA A 330 -12.88 -25.26 2.41
CA ALA A 330 -13.41 -25.18 3.78
C ALA A 330 -14.19 -23.87 4.04
N THR A 331 -13.71 -22.76 3.47
CA THR A 331 -14.40 -21.46 3.56
C THR A 331 -15.72 -21.45 2.82
N ARG A 332 -15.76 -22.00 1.61
CA ARG A 332 -16.98 -22.10 0.82
C ARG A 332 -18.01 -23.04 1.45
N GLU A 333 -17.57 -24.15 2.05
CA GLU A 333 -18.42 -25.07 2.79
C GLU A 333 -19.09 -24.41 4.01
N SER A 334 -18.47 -23.37 4.59
CA SER A 334 -19.09 -22.55 5.63
C SER A 334 -20.17 -21.57 5.14
N GLY A 335 -20.42 -21.52 3.82
CA GLY A 335 -21.37 -20.62 3.18
C GLY A 335 -20.89 -19.17 3.07
N LYS A 336 -19.60 -18.91 3.27
CA LYS A 336 -18.99 -17.57 3.21
C LYS A 336 -18.22 -17.37 1.92
N ARG A 337 -18.12 -16.11 1.50
CA ARG A 337 -17.26 -15.74 0.38
C ARG A 337 -15.80 -15.80 0.81
N ALA A 338 -14.98 -16.50 0.02
CA ALA A 338 -13.54 -16.48 0.19
C ALA A 338 -12.97 -15.25 -0.53
N THR A 339 -12.13 -14.48 0.19
CA THR A 339 -11.34 -13.37 -0.35
C THR A 339 -9.87 -13.67 -0.09
N LEU A 340 -9.01 -13.40 -1.08
CA LEU A 340 -7.56 -13.48 -0.91
C LEU A 340 -6.98 -12.07 -0.93
N SER A 341 -6.09 -11.78 0.00
CA SER A 341 -5.40 -10.49 0.11
C SER A 341 -3.89 -10.60 -0.15
N PRO A 342 -3.49 -10.71 -1.42
CA PRO A 342 -2.10 -10.64 -1.81
C PRO A 342 -1.49 -9.26 -1.52
N LYS A 343 -0.20 -9.27 -1.20
CA LYS A 343 0.62 -8.07 -1.02
C LYS A 343 0.81 -7.37 -2.37
N TYR A 344 0.45 -6.09 -2.47
CA TYR A 344 0.57 -5.32 -3.72
C TYR A 344 2.04 -5.18 -4.17
N TRP A 345 2.93 -4.75 -3.26
CA TRP A 345 4.40 -4.69 -3.45
C TRP A 345 5.11 -5.26 -2.24
N GLY A 346 5.05 -6.58 -2.01
CA GLY A 346 5.60 -7.15 -0.78
C GLY A 346 5.03 -6.51 0.49
N GLU A 347 5.83 -6.37 1.55
CA GLU A 347 5.41 -5.64 2.75
C GLU A 347 5.57 -4.11 2.63
N HIS A 348 5.49 -3.61 1.41
CA HIS A 348 5.87 -2.26 1.04
C HIS A 348 4.86 -1.64 0.06
N MET A 349 5.14 -0.38 -0.29
CA MET A 349 4.52 0.36 -1.37
C MET A 349 5.59 0.62 -2.44
N GLY A 350 5.41 0.07 -3.63
CA GLY A 350 6.21 0.38 -4.81
C GLY A 350 5.54 1.43 -5.69
N LEU A 351 6.05 1.59 -6.91
CA LEU A 351 5.45 2.44 -7.93
C LEU A 351 4.00 1.99 -8.26
N PRO A 352 3.13 2.88 -8.78
CA PRO A 352 1.68 2.68 -8.79
C PRO A 352 1.19 1.80 -9.95
N TYR A 353 1.81 0.63 -10.12
CA TYR A 353 1.44 -0.45 -11.03
C TYR A 353 1.70 -1.81 -10.37
N HIS A 354 1.18 -2.90 -10.92
CA HIS A 354 1.52 -4.26 -10.45
C HIS A 354 2.87 -4.71 -11.02
N GLN A 355 3.73 -5.30 -10.20
CA GLN A 355 5.02 -5.87 -10.63
C GLN A 355 4.92 -6.61 -11.97
N ALA A 356 5.67 -6.14 -12.97
CA ALA A 356 5.81 -6.83 -14.23
C ALA A 356 6.40 -8.21 -13.99
N SER A 357 7.33 -8.37 -13.04
CA SER A 357 7.76 -9.67 -12.53
C SER A 357 8.22 -9.62 -11.08
N ILE A 358 8.21 -10.79 -10.41
CA ILE A 358 8.89 -10.97 -9.12
C ILE A 358 10.30 -11.51 -9.37
N ARG A 359 11.22 -11.28 -8.43
CA ARG A 359 12.61 -11.78 -8.56
C ARG A 359 12.63 -13.30 -8.51
N ARG A 360 13.66 -13.89 -9.12
CA ARG A 360 13.89 -15.34 -9.11
C ARG A 360 13.92 -15.94 -7.70
N LEU A 361 14.52 -15.24 -6.73
CA LEU A 361 14.57 -15.63 -5.31
C LEU A 361 13.18 -15.76 -4.66
N GLU A 362 12.22 -14.94 -5.07
CA GLU A 362 10.83 -15.02 -4.60
C GLU A 362 10.02 -16.09 -5.31
N ARG A 363 10.34 -16.35 -6.58
CA ARG A 363 9.63 -17.29 -7.45
C ARG A 363 10.02 -18.74 -7.16
N ASP A 364 11.30 -19.01 -6.98
CA ASP A 364 11.85 -20.36 -6.76
C ASP A 364 12.21 -20.60 -5.28
N PRO A 365 11.41 -21.40 -4.54
CA PRO A 365 11.71 -21.73 -3.16
C PRO A 365 13.02 -22.52 -2.99
N SER A 366 13.49 -23.22 -4.03
CA SER A 366 14.69 -24.06 -3.96
C SER A 366 15.97 -23.22 -3.82
N GLU A 367 16.07 -22.07 -4.47
CA GLU A 367 17.17 -21.12 -4.25
C GLU A 367 17.16 -20.58 -2.84
N ARG A 368 15.96 -20.24 -2.35
CA ARG A 368 15.78 -19.77 -0.97
C ARG A 368 16.14 -20.87 0.05
N ILE A 369 15.85 -22.14 -0.23
CA ILE A 369 16.19 -23.29 0.62
C ILE A 369 17.69 -23.62 0.54
N ALA A 370 18.28 -23.57 -0.66
CA ALA A 370 19.70 -23.83 -0.91
C ALA A 370 20.61 -22.76 -0.29
N GLU A 371 20.23 -21.49 -0.37
CA GLU A 371 20.96 -20.38 0.28
C GLU A 371 20.79 -20.39 1.81
N ARG A 372 19.61 -20.80 2.31
CA ARG A 372 19.32 -20.75 3.76
C ARG A 372 19.89 -21.92 4.54
N GLY A 373 20.20 -23.06 3.90
CA GLY A 373 20.52 -24.29 4.61
C GLY A 373 19.47 -24.61 5.69
N THR A 374 19.75 -25.56 6.58
CA THR A 374 18.91 -25.91 7.73
C THR A 374 18.76 -24.78 8.78
N ARG A 375 19.19 -23.54 8.51
CA ARG A 375 19.28 -22.45 9.50
C ARG A 375 17.92 -21.95 10.00
N LEU A 376 16.85 -22.03 9.19
CA LEU A 376 15.47 -21.79 9.67
C LEU A 376 14.87 -22.97 10.43
N ALA A 377 15.32 -24.20 10.15
CA ALA A 377 14.91 -25.38 10.90
C ALA A 377 15.42 -25.33 12.35
N ASN A 378 16.52 -24.62 12.61
CA ASN A 378 17.09 -24.47 13.95
C ASN A 378 16.71 -23.13 14.64
N ALA A 379 16.28 -22.11 13.89
CA ALA A 379 15.92 -20.80 14.45
C ALA A 379 14.52 -20.77 15.07
N THR A 380 13.61 -21.68 14.68
CA THR A 380 12.21 -21.71 15.14
C THR A 380 12.02 -22.32 16.53
N GLY A 381 13.05 -22.88 17.18
CA GLY A 381 12.99 -23.31 18.59
C GLY A 381 12.05 -24.50 18.89
N HIS A 382 11.23 -24.93 17.94
CA HIS A 382 10.53 -26.20 18.06
C HIS A 382 11.53 -27.34 17.84
N HIS A 383 12.06 -27.86 18.94
CA HIS A 383 13.10 -28.90 18.96
C HIS A 383 12.67 -30.27 18.42
N GLU A 384 11.44 -30.42 17.90
CA GLU A 384 10.98 -31.68 17.32
C GLU A 384 10.25 -31.44 15.98
N SER A 385 10.94 -31.86 14.92
CA SER A 385 10.48 -32.05 13.53
C SER A 385 10.36 -30.81 12.63
N VAL A 386 11.04 -30.92 11.48
CA VAL A 386 11.01 -30.04 10.30
C VAL A 386 9.68 -30.20 9.53
N THR A 387 8.55 -30.24 10.24
CA THR A 387 7.20 -30.50 9.70
C THR A 387 6.27 -29.29 9.91
N GLY A 388 6.71 -28.10 9.44
CA GLY A 388 5.93 -26.87 9.65
C GLY A 388 6.04 -25.81 8.56
N TRP A 389 6.88 -26.05 7.55
CA TRP A 389 7.10 -25.13 6.44
C TRP A 389 6.95 -25.80 5.09
N GLN A 390 6.68 -27.11 5.04
CA GLN A 390 6.74 -27.84 3.78
C GLN A 390 5.58 -27.44 2.86
N GLU A 391 4.39 -27.20 3.42
CA GLU A 391 3.24 -26.76 2.64
C GLU A 391 3.34 -25.28 2.30
N THR A 392 3.66 -24.43 3.29
CA THR A 392 3.82 -22.99 3.10
C THR A 392 4.97 -22.67 2.13
N ALA A 393 6.08 -23.41 2.15
CA ALA A 393 7.22 -23.19 1.26
C ALA A 393 6.90 -23.55 -0.20
N ARG A 394 6.09 -24.59 -0.47
CA ARG A 394 5.67 -24.95 -1.84
C ARG A 394 4.93 -23.81 -2.53
N ARG A 395 4.23 -22.98 -1.76
CA ARG A 395 3.51 -21.80 -2.27
C ARG A 395 4.13 -20.49 -1.79
N SER A 396 5.43 -20.44 -1.47
CA SER A 396 6.02 -19.21 -0.94
C SER A 396 5.98 -18.05 -1.92
N PHE A 397 5.94 -18.30 -3.24
CA PHE A 397 5.79 -17.26 -4.27
C PHE A 397 4.45 -16.52 -4.18
N THR A 398 3.43 -17.11 -3.54
CA THR A 398 2.13 -16.46 -3.25
C THR A 398 2.23 -15.32 -2.23
N ARG A 399 3.41 -15.13 -1.63
CA ARG A 399 3.63 -14.09 -0.64
C ARG A 399 3.55 -12.69 -1.25
N TYR A 400 3.94 -12.47 -2.51
CA TYR A 400 4.05 -11.13 -3.12
C TYR A 400 3.42 -11.05 -4.51
N GLY A 401 2.75 -9.93 -4.77
CA GLY A 401 2.00 -9.73 -6.00
C GLY A 401 0.82 -10.68 -6.11
N TYR A 402 0.30 -10.86 -7.31
CA TYR A 402 -0.88 -11.68 -7.58
C TYR A 402 -0.59 -13.17 -7.78
N ALA A 403 0.69 -13.57 -7.87
CA ALA A 403 1.12 -14.96 -7.98
C ALA A 403 0.39 -15.71 -9.12
N ASP A 404 -0.23 -16.85 -8.81
CA ASP A 404 -1.01 -17.68 -9.72
C ASP A 404 -2.54 -17.50 -9.54
N PHE A 405 -3.01 -16.52 -8.75
CA PHE A 405 -4.43 -16.46 -8.33
C PHE A 405 -5.41 -15.87 -9.37
N LEU A 406 -4.94 -15.21 -10.42
CA LEU A 406 -5.76 -14.48 -11.39
C LEU A 406 -6.28 -15.35 -12.54
N THR A 407 -6.99 -16.45 -12.22
CA THR A 407 -7.78 -17.17 -13.22
C THR A 407 -9.16 -16.52 -13.40
N GLU A 408 -9.74 -16.62 -14.60
CA GLU A 408 -11.04 -16.02 -14.96
C GLU A 408 -12.22 -16.67 -14.21
N ASP A 409 -12.12 -17.95 -13.87
CA ASP A 409 -13.18 -18.76 -13.24
C ASP A 409 -12.99 -18.97 -11.73
N ARG A 410 -12.08 -18.22 -11.11
CA ARG A 410 -11.73 -18.35 -9.69
C ARG A 410 -12.98 -18.30 -8.77
N PRO A 411 -13.08 -19.20 -7.77
CA PRO A 411 -14.21 -19.23 -6.83
C PRO A 411 -14.03 -18.28 -5.63
N TYR A 412 -13.15 -17.28 -5.74
CA TYR A 412 -12.78 -16.35 -4.67
C TYR A 412 -12.57 -14.93 -5.23
N GLU A 413 -12.69 -13.93 -4.35
CA GLU A 413 -12.36 -12.54 -4.66
C GLU A 413 -10.87 -12.26 -4.38
N ILE A 414 -10.33 -11.22 -5.01
CA ILE A 414 -9.00 -10.69 -4.69
C ILE A 414 -9.12 -9.23 -4.25
N VAL A 415 -8.47 -8.88 -3.14
CA VAL A 415 -8.27 -7.49 -2.69
C VAL A 415 -6.79 -7.26 -2.48
N TYR A 416 -6.18 -6.39 -3.26
CA TYR A 416 -4.75 -6.12 -3.09
C TYR A 416 -4.48 -5.35 -1.80
N ARG A 417 -3.45 -5.73 -1.05
CA ARG A 417 -3.09 -5.08 0.22
C ARG A 417 -1.77 -4.33 0.10
N VAL A 418 -1.80 -3.01 0.29
CA VAL A 418 -0.60 -2.16 0.36
C VAL A 418 -0.12 -2.08 1.80
N TRP A 419 1.11 -2.53 2.03
CA TRP A 419 1.73 -2.57 3.35
C TRP A 419 2.57 -1.30 3.62
N PRO A 420 2.82 -0.96 4.90
CA PRO A 420 3.38 0.34 5.28
C PRO A 420 4.93 0.39 5.24
N GLY A 421 5.60 -0.67 4.78
CA GLY A 421 7.05 -0.82 4.98
C GLY A 421 7.92 0.24 4.30
N THR A 422 7.44 0.82 3.20
CA THR A 422 8.18 1.85 2.45
C THR A 422 8.20 3.19 3.18
N GLN A 423 7.02 3.66 3.60
CA GLN A 423 6.81 4.97 4.19
C GLN A 423 5.81 4.81 5.33
N ARG A 424 6.30 4.96 6.55
CA ARG A 424 5.57 4.70 7.78
C ARG A 424 4.99 5.98 8.36
N PHE A 425 5.66 7.13 8.25
CA PHE A 425 5.19 8.33 8.94
C PHE A 425 5.46 9.66 8.24
N LEU A 426 6.36 9.76 7.26
CA LEU A 426 6.51 10.97 6.46
C LEU A 426 5.25 11.21 5.63
N SER A 427 4.92 12.48 5.38
CA SER A 427 3.74 12.89 4.62
C SER A 427 3.79 12.36 3.18
N TRP A 428 2.64 11.92 2.68
CA TRP A 428 2.47 11.42 1.31
C TRP A 428 1.28 12.14 0.66
N GLY A 429 1.39 12.48 -0.61
CA GLY A 429 0.32 13.17 -1.33
C GLY A 429 0.64 13.39 -2.81
N ASP A 430 0.35 12.40 -3.64
CA ASP A 430 0.45 12.49 -5.10
C ASP A 430 -0.87 12.06 -5.77
N PRO A 431 -1.65 13.01 -6.33
CA PRO A 431 -2.88 12.68 -7.03
C PRO A 431 -2.67 11.76 -8.25
N ALA A 432 -1.56 11.89 -8.99
CA ALA A 432 -1.32 11.05 -10.16
C ALA A 432 -1.05 9.59 -9.75
N ALA A 433 -0.20 9.38 -8.74
CA ALA A 433 0.07 8.04 -8.23
C ALA A 433 -1.16 7.41 -7.54
N ALA A 434 -1.94 8.19 -6.77
CA ALA A 434 -3.20 7.70 -6.19
C ALA A 434 -4.20 7.27 -7.28
N ALA A 435 -4.32 8.04 -8.35
CA ALA A 435 -5.16 7.68 -9.50
C ALA A 435 -4.65 6.43 -10.23
N ALA A 436 -3.33 6.29 -10.39
CA ALA A 436 -2.73 5.10 -10.98
C ALA A 436 -3.00 3.86 -10.13
N VAL A 437 -2.78 3.90 -8.80
CA VAL A 437 -3.18 2.78 -7.92
C VAL A 437 -4.69 2.52 -7.99
N GLY A 438 -5.52 3.56 -8.09
CA GLY A 438 -6.95 3.42 -8.28
C GLY A 438 -7.34 2.67 -9.55
N ARG A 439 -6.61 2.86 -10.67
CA ARG A 439 -6.81 2.08 -11.91
C ARG A 439 -6.34 0.64 -11.76
N GLU A 440 -5.26 0.42 -11.03
CA GLU A 440 -4.62 -0.89 -10.85
C GLU A 440 -5.24 -1.73 -9.73
N ALA A 441 -6.06 -1.12 -8.87
CA ALA A 441 -6.75 -1.80 -7.77
C ALA A 441 -7.72 -2.91 -8.25
N SER A 442 -8.21 -2.83 -9.48
CA SER A 442 -9.07 -3.85 -10.12
C SER A 442 -8.35 -4.71 -11.16
N PHE A 443 -7.01 -4.68 -11.19
CA PHE A 443 -6.19 -5.50 -12.09
C PHE A 443 -6.60 -6.98 -12.04
N GLY A 444 -6.72 -7.62 -13.20
CA GLY A 444 -7.16 -9.02 -13.32
C GLY A 444 -8.58 -9.28 -12.78
N GLY A 445 -9.42 -8.24 -12.69
CA GLY A 445 -10.77 -8.34 -12.14
C GLY A 445 -10.81 -8.43 -10.61
N ALA A 446 -9.75 -8.01 -9.92
CA ALA A 446 -9.76 -7.89 -8.47
C ALA A 446 -10.87 -6.93 -7.99
N ALA A 447 -11.36 -7.15 -6.77
CA ALA A 447 -12.43 -6.34 -6.19
C ALA A 447 -11.96 -4.93 -5.81
N GLY A 448 -10.67 -4.73 -5.53
CA GLY A 448 -10.11 -3.44 -5.20
C GLY A 448 -8.86 -3.51 -4.32
N ILE A 449 -8.71 -2.51 -3.44
CA ILE A 449 -7.48 -2.24 -2.68
C ILE A 449 -7.75 -2.05 -1.19
N GLU A 450 -6.81 -2.48 -0.37
CA GLU A 450 -6.72 -2.23 1.06
C GLU A 450 -5.38 -1.59 1.42
N TRP A 451 -5.43 -0.47 2.14
CA TRP A 451 -4.25 0.21 2.64
C TRP A 451 -4.04 -0.09 4.11
N PHE A 452 -2.82 -0.41 4.54
CA PHE A 452 -2.48 -0.17 5.94
C PHE A 452 -2.44 1.32 6.23
N ASP A 453 -2.94 1.69 7.40
CA ASP A 453 -2.87 3.04 7.91
C ASP A 453 -1.40 3.48 8.07
N MET A 454 -1.15 4.78 7.91
CA MET A 454 0.15 5.32 8.27
C MET A 454 0.35 5.17 9.78
N MET A 455 1.61 5.11 10.21
CA MET A 455 2.02 4.81 11.58
C MET A 455 1.73 3.36 12.04
N THR A 456 1.29 2.47 11.13
CA THR A 456 1.22 1.03 11.39
C THR A 456 2.57 0.51 11.91
N PHE A 457 2.55 -0.40 12.89
CA PHE A 457 3.71 -0.98 13.58
C PHE A 457 4.49 -0.06 14.53
N LYS A 458 4.08 1.20 14.70
CA LYS A 458 4.68 2.05 15.74
C LYS A 458 4.49 1.38 17.11
N GLY A 459 5.59 1.12 17.81
CA GLY A 459 5.63 0.41 19.10
C GLY A 459 5.67 -1.12 19.05
N ARG A 460 5.67 -1.76 17.86
CA ARG A 460 5.67 -3.25 17.77
C ARG A 460 6.93 -3.88 18.38
N LYS A 461 6.91 -5.21 18.62
CA LYS A 461 8.06 -6.00 19.11
C LYS A 461 8.69 -5.43 20.38
N ASP A 462 7.86 -5.13 21.38
CA ASP A 462 8.26 -4.55 22.67
C ASP A 462 8.96 -3.19 22.57
N SER A 463 8.79 -2.45 21.46
CA SER A 463 9.44 -1.15 21.26
C SER A 463 8.58 0.05 21.68
N GLY A 464 7.35 -0.20 22.13
CA GLY A 464 6.43 0.82 22.61
C GLY A 464 6.97 1.57 23.83
N MET A 465 6.86 2.89 23.84
CA MET A 465 7.37 3.74 24.92
C MET A 465 6.26 4.52 25.64
N PRO A 466 6.42 4.82 26.95
CA PRO A 466 5.55 5.77 27.63
C PRO A 466 5.59 7.14 26.93
N GLY A 467 4.43 7.81 26.83
CA GLY A 467 4.30 9.08 26.09
C GLY A 467 3.65 8.96 24.71
N GLY A 468 3.22 7.75 24.33
CA GLY A 468 2.34 7.50 23.19
C GLY A 468 3.03 7.61 21.83
N ARG A 469 2.23 7.92 20.80
CA ARG A 469 2.62 7.83 19.38
C ARG A 469 3.23 9.11 18.81
N GLU A 470 3.62 10.04 19.68
CA GLU A 470 4.11 11.35 19.27
C GLU A 470 5.48 11.27 18.58
N LEU A 471 5.57 11.92 17.43
CA LEU A 471 6.72 11.89 16.52
C LEU A 471 7.66 13.07 16.75
N TYR A 472 7.13 14.21 17.19
CA TYR A 472 7.85 15.48 17.18
C TYR A 472 8.49 15.78 18.55
N ARG A 473 9.63 16.48 18.50
CA ARG A 473 10.25 17.09 19.69
C ARG A 473 9.55 18.39 20.07
N ASP A 474 9.23 19.21 19.07
CA ASP A 474 8.57 20.50 19.24
C ASP A 474 7.10 20.29 19.66
N PRO A 475 6.69 20.75 20.86
CA PRO A 475 5.30 20.66 21.31
C PRO A 475 4.30 21.38 20.38
N GLU A 476 4.72 22.38 19.61
CA GLU A 476 3.85 23.06 18.64
C GLU A 476 3.52 22.19 17.42
N LEU A 477 4.36 21.20 17.14
CA LEU A 477 4.14 20.21 16.09
C LEU A 477 3.46 18.94 16.60
N ALA A 478 3.20 18.82 17.90
CA ALA A 478 2.54 17.65 18.47
C ALA A 478 1.12 17.44 17.93
N LEU A 479 0.71 16.18 17.84
CA LEU A 479 -0.62 15.75 17.39
C LEU A 479 -1.37 14.97 18.47
N GLY A 480 -0.67 14.52 19.51
CA GLY A 480 -1.24 13.73 20.59
C GLY A 480 -1.92 12.46 20.06
N PRO A 481 -3.12 12.08 20.55
CA PRO A 481 -3.81 10.87 20.11
C PRO A 481 -4.35 10.93 18.68
N ARG A 482 -4.26 12.07 18.00
CA ARG A 482 -4.76 12.31 16.63
C ARG A 482 -3.63 12.26 15.59
N ASP A 483 -2.65 11.38 15.78
CA ASP A 483 -1.49 11.22 14.87
C ASP A 483 -1.90 11.06 13.39
N TRP A 484 -3.00 10.36 13.14
CA TRP A 484 -3.60 10.17 11.82
C TRP A 484 -3.92 11.48 11.09
N THR A 485 -4.13 12.60 11.80
CA THR A 485 -4.49 13.87 11.15
C THR A 485 -3.36 14.42 10.30
N LYS A 486 -2.10 14.04 10.59
CA LYS A 486 -0.95 14.29 9.71
C LYS A 486 -1.18 13.77 8.29
N HIS A 487 -1.93 12.68 8.16
CA HIS A 487 -2.08 11.92 6.93
C HIS A 487 -3.44 12.13 6.23
N ARG A 488 -4.25 13.10 6.67
CA ARG A 488 -5.58 13.39 6.08
C ARG A 488 -5.52 13.59 4.57
N TYR A 489 -4.50 14.29 4.07
CA TYR A 489 -4.36 14.50 2.63
C TYR A 489 -4.09 13.18 1.87
N ALA A 490 -3.25 12.29 2.42
CA ALA A 490 -3.06 10.95 1.87
C ALA A 490 -4.36 10.14 1.88
N THR A 491 -5.08 10.10 3.01
CA THR A 491 -6.37 9.41 3.15
C THR A 491 -7.38 9.90 2.12
N ARG A 492 -7.47 11.23 1.96
CA ARG A 492 -8.33 11.86 0.95
C ARG A 492 -8.03 11.35 -0.45
N LEU A 493 -6.77 11.40 -0.87
CA LEU A 493 -6.37 10.99 -2.21
C LEU A 493 -6.60 9.49 -2.41
N ARG A 494 -6.15 8.65 -1.47
CA ARG A 494 -6.26 7.18 -1.54
C ARG A 494 -7.71 6.72 -1.63
N GLY A 495 -8.63 7.34 -0.89
CA GLY A 495 -10.05 7.00 -0.93
C GLY A 495 -10.76 7.51 -2.19
N ARG A 496 -10.64 8.82 -2.48
CA ARG A 496 -11.35 9.45 -3.61
C ARG A 496 -10.88 8.94 -4.96
N LEU A 497 -9.58 8.70 -5.14
CA LEU A 497 -9.01 8.23 -6.41
C LEU A 497 -9.05 6.72 -6.57
N ALA A 498 -9.20 5.95 -5.48
CA ALA A 498 -9.64 4.56 -5.59
C ALA A 498 -11.14 4.44 -5.89
N TYR A 499 -11.96 5.43 -5.49
CA TYR A 499 -13.35 5.50 -5.92
C TYR A 499 -13.43 5.89 -7.40
N ASP A 500 -12.82 6.99 -7.83
CA ASP A 500 -12.82 7.42 -9.22
C ASP A 500 -11.42 7.95 -9.60
N PRO A 501 -10.63 7.19 -10.37
CA PRO A 501 -9.32 7.63 -10.85
C PRO A 501 -9.35 8.85 -11.78
N GLN A 502 -10.53 9.26 -12.26
CA GLN A 502 -10.74 10.44 -13.10
C GLN A 502 -11.43 11.59 -12.33
N GLU A 503 -11.52 11.49 -11.01
CA GLU A 503 -12.16 12.48 -10.14
C GLU A 503 -11.61 13.90 -10.37
N LYS A 504 -12.50 14.90 -10.29
CA LYS A 504 -12.12 16.29 -10.53
C LYS A 504 -11.14 16.79 -9.45
N PRO A 505 -10.06 17.51 -9.80
CA PRO A 505 -9.08 17.96 -8.82
C PRO A 505 -9.60 18.83 -7.69
N GLU A 506 -10.69 19.56 -7.90
CA GLU A 506 -11.30 20.36 -6.84
C GLU A 506 -11.76 19.50 -5.64
N SER A 507 -12.01 18.21 -5.82
CA SER A 507 -12.36 17.29 -4.74
C SER A 507 -11.23 17.07 -3.72
N TRP A 508 -9.99 17.48 -3.99
CA TRP A 508 -8.89 17.48 -3.01
C TRP A 508 -8.18 18.82 -2.87
N ARG A 509 -8.13 19.63 -3.93
CA ARG A 509 -7.49 20.95 -3.89
C ARG A 509 -8.19 21.94 -2.97
N ARG A 510 -9.50 21.79 -2.72
CA ARG A 510 -10.22 22.66 -1.76
C ARG A 510 -9.68 22.54 -0.33
N HIS A 511 -9.29 21.33 0.07
CA HIS A 511 -8.67 21.10 1.38
C HIS A 511 -7.32 21.81 1.45
N LEU A 512 -6.42 21.57 0.48
CA LEU A 512 -5.12 22.23 0.44
C LEU A 512 -5.24 23.75 0.40
N ARG A 513 -6.17 24.30 -0.39
CA ARG A 513 -6.45 25.74 -0.45
C ARG A 513 -6.88 26.30 0.90
N SER A 514 -7.71 25.57 1.64
CA SER A 514 -8.17 26.00 2.97
C SER A 514 -7.06 25.98 4.02
N VAL A 515 -6.14 25.01 3.95
CA VAL A 515 -5.09 24.79 4.96
C VAL A 515 -3.84 25.63 4.67
N HIS A 516 -3.47 25.79 3.39
CA HIS A 516 -2.22 26.43 2.97
C HIS A 516 -2.42 27.77 2.25
N GLY A 517 -3.67 28.25 2.11
CA GLY A 517 -3.95 29.53 1.47
C GLY A 517 -3.33 29.61 0.07
N GLY A 518 -2.65 30.71 -0.26
CA GLY A 518 -2.01 30.90 -1.56
C GLY A 518 -0.88 29.90 -1.88
N ALA A 519 -0.27 29.26 -0.89
CA ALA A 519 0.83 28.30 -1.07
C ALA A 519 0.36 26.92 -1.57
N TRP A 520 -0.95 26.64 -1.56
CA TRP A 520 -1.50 25.31 -1.86
C TRP A 520 -1.00 24.68 -3.17
N PRO A 521 -0.85 25.40 -4.31
CA PRO A 521 -0.41 24.77 -5.55
C PRO A 521 1.03 24.28 -5.47
N ALA A 522 1.89 25.06 -4.81
CA ALA A 522 3.29 24.74 -4.62
C ALA A 522 3.45 23.56 -3.64
N VAL A 523 2.63 23.52 -2.57
CA VAL A 523 2.56 22.37 -1.65
C VAL A 523 2.13 21.08 -2.37
N GLU A 524 1.12 21.13 -3.24
CA GLU A 524 0.67 19.95 -4.03
C GLU A 524 1.82 19.41 -4.90
N ARG A 525 2.54 20.29 -5.61
CA ARG A 525 3.68 19.89 -6.47
C ARG A 525 4.84 19.32 -5.66
N ALA A 526 5.20 19.97 -4.55
CA ALA A 526 6.28 19.54 -3.67
C ALA A 526 6.00 18.14 -3.09
N LEU A 527 4.79 17.93 -2.56
CA LEU A 527 4.36 16.63 -2.05
C LEU A 527 4.31 15.57 -3.14
N ALA A 528 3.80 15.90 -4.33
CA ALA A 528 3.69 14.91 -5.42
C ALA A 528 5.07 14.39 -5.84
N ALA A 529 6.06 15.27 -6.02
CA ALA A 529 7.43 14.87 -6.35
C ALA A 529 8.07 14.06 -5.21
N ALA A 530 7.98 14.53 -3.96
CA ALA A 530 8.54 13.85 -2.80
C ALA A 530 7.92 12.45 -2.56
N SER A 531 6.63 12.31 -2.81
CA SER A 531 5.87 11.07 -2.59
C SER A 531 6.24 9.91 -3.51
N ARG A 532 6.95 10.20 -4.61
CA ARG A 532 7.45 9.18 -5.56
C ARG A 532 8.82 8.62 -5.19
N VAL A 533 9.56 9.31 -4.30
CA VAL A 533 10.94 8.96 -3.95
C VAL A 533 11.02 7.56 -3.33
N LEU A 534 10.32 7.32 -2.22
CA LEU A 534 10.43 6.04 -1.52
C LEU A 534 9.83 4.85 -2.31
N PRO A 535 8.69 4.98 -3.02
CA PRO A 535 8.25 3.98 -3.98
C PRO A 535 9.31 3.63 -5.03
N LEU A 536 10.00 4.62 -5.59
CA LEU A 536 11.08 4.41 -6.54
C LEU A 536 12.29 3.72 -5.90
N VAL A 537 12.70 4.13 -4.69
CA VAL A 537 13.76 3.46 -3.92
C VAL A 537 13.43 1.98 -3.75
N PHE A 538 12.25 1.66 -3.22
CA PHE A 538 11.87 0.27 -2.97
C PHE A 538 11.81 -0.56 -4.27
N THR A 539 11.27 0.01 -5.35
CA THR A 539 11.14 -0.70 -6.63
C THR A 539 12.51 -0.97 -7.25
N THR A 540 13.46 -0.04 -7.16
CA THR A 540 14.78 -0.13 -7.81
C THR A 540 15.86 -0.78 -6.95
N HIS A 541 15.72 -0.70 -5.62
CA HIS A 541 16.69 -1.22 -4.65
C HIS A 541 15.97 -1.70 -3.37
N GLY A 542 15.51 -2.96 -3.36
CA GLY A 542 14.87 -3.57 -2.19
C GLY A 542 15.65 -4.76 -1.65
N PRO A 543 16.58 -4.56 -0.69
CA PRO A 543 17.38 -5.66 -0.11
C PRO A 543 16.52 -6.68 0.64
N SER A 544 15.32 -6.31 1.08
CA SER A 544 14.32 -7.24 1.60
C SER A 544 12.92 -6.77 1.25
N THR A 545 12.04 -7.74 1.08
CA THR A 545 10.60 -7.56 0.88
C THR A 545 9.82 -7.57 2.19
N ALA A 546 10.49 -7.86 3.31
CA ALA A 546 9.93 -7.81 4.64
C ALA A 546 10.16 -6.43 5.26
N CYS A 547 9.08 -5.77 5.67
CA CYS A 547 9.12 -4.48 6.34
C CYS A 547 9.72 -4.59 7.76
N ALA A 548 9.88 -5.81 8.28
CA ALA A 548 10.67 -6.05 9.47
C ALA A 548 12.16 -5.84 9.22
N MET A 549 12.67 -6.11 8.01
CA MET A 549 14.11 -6.03 7.71
C MET A 549 14.50 -4.75 6.98
N TYR A 550 13.60 -4.19 6.15
CA TYR A 550 13.91 -3.03 5.34
C TYR A 550 12.99 -1.85 5.62
N TRP A 551 13.58 -0.66 5.80
CA TRP A 551 12.88 0.60 6.01
C TRP A 551 13.55 1.71 5.19
N PRO A 552 13.14 1.94 3.93
CA PRO A 552 13.81 2.91 3.06
C PRO A 552 13.66 4.36 3.53
N GLU A 553 12.56 4.71 4.20
CA GLU A 553 12.34 6.02 4.80
C GLU A 553 13.37 6.37 5.89
N MET A 554 13.89 5.36 6.61
CA MET A 554 15.05 5.49 7.49
C MET A 554 16.08 4.40 7.19
N TYR A 555 16.66 4.53 5.99
CA TYR A 555 17.55 3.56 5.37
C TYR A 555 18.73 3.15 6.26
N THR A 556 18.87 1.85 6.49
CA THR A 556 20.11 1.29 7.04
C THR A 556 21.07 1.00 5.90
N ASN A 557 22.34 1.41 6.05
CA ASN A 557 23.29 1.42 4.96
C ASN A 557 23.57 0.00 4.43
N VAL A 558 23.14 -0.30 3.20
CA VAL A 558 23.62 -1.47 2.45
C VAL A 558 24.93 -1.08 1.77
N PRO A 559 26.05 -1.76 2.07
CA PRO A 559 27.35 -1.25 1.70
C PRO A 559 27.65 -1.43 0.20
N ILE A 560 28.46 -0.55 -0.41
CA ILE A 560 28.95 -0.75 -1.79
C ILE A 560 30.05 -1.80 -1.80
N VAL A 561 30.95 -1.78 -0.82
CA VAL A 561 32.00 -2.79 -0.67
C VAL A 561 31.52 -3.91 0.24
N PRO A 562 31.76 -5.19 -0.08
CA PRO A 562 31.45 -6.28 0.83
C PRO A 562 32.17 -6.07 2.18
N VAL A 563 31.40 -5.85 3.23
CA VAL A 563 31.88 -5.83 4.61
C VAL A 563 31.04 -6.79 5.44
N PRO A 564 31.63 -7.49 6.42
CA PRO A 564 30.84 -8.28 7.35
C PRO A 564 29.77 -7.38 7.98
N PRO A 565 28.50 -7.80 7.99
CA PRO A 565 27.45 -7.01 8.60
C PRO A 565 27.77 -6.83 10.09
N VAL A 566 27.87 -5.57 10.54
CA VAL A 566 27.89 -5.23 11.96
C VAL A 566 26.47 -4.83 12.32
N VAL A 567 25.70 -5.75 12.88
CA VAL A 567 24.35 -5.45 13.33
C VAL A 567 24.20 -5.83 14.79
N ASP A 568 23.88 -4.83 15.60
CA ASP A 568 23.32 -5.05 16.93
C ASP A 568 21.85 -5.46 16.74
N ASN A 569 21.60 -6.77 16.78
CA ASN A 569 20.26 -7.33 16.76
C ASN A 569 19.91 -7.86 18.16
N PRO A 570 19.13 -7.11 18.98
CA PRO A 570 18.73 -7.55 20.31
C PRO A 570 17.80 -8.77 20.29
N TYR A 571 17.38 -9.21 19.11
CA TYR A 571 16.54 -10.38 18.89
C TYR A 571 17.31 -11.60 18.36
N ALA A 572 18.64 -11.52 18.18
CA ALA A 572 19.43 -12.67 17.76
C ALA A 572 19.26 -13.84 18.73
N GLU A 573 19.29 -13.56 20.04
CA GLU A 573 18.99 -14.55 21.09
C GLU A 573 17.52 -14.98 21.13
N ARG A 574 16.62 -14.24 20.49
CA ARG A 574 15.20 -14.56 20.34
C ARG A 574 14.90 -15.34 19.05
N GLY A 575 15.92 -15.75 18.28
CA GLY A 575 15.78 -16.53 17.04
C GLY A 575 15.64 -15.71 15.75
N TRP A 576 15.77 -14.38 15.81
CA TRP A 576 15.68 -13.51 14.64
C TRP A 576 16.98 -13.53 13.81
N PRO A 577 16.92 -13.45 12.46
CA PRO A 577 18.11 -13.33 11.60
C PRO A 577 19.07 -12.24 12.08
N PRO A 578 20.39 -12.50 12.17
CA PRO A 578 21.31 -11.60 12.85
C PRO A 578 21.46 -10.23 12.17
N ASP A 579 21.14 -10.11 10.87
CA ASP A 579 21.45 -8.92 10.09
C ASP A 579 20.53 -8.72 8.86
N LEU A 580 20.80 -7.64 8.11
CA LEU A 580 20.07 -7.21 6.92
C LEU A 580 20.27 -8.09 5.67
N THR A 581 21.05 -9.18 5.76
CA THR A 581 21.30 -10.09 4.63
C THR A 581 20.16 -11.09 4.39
N PHE A 582 19.12 -11.08 5.23
CA PHE A 582 18.03 -12.06 5.25
C PHE A 582 17.35 -12.38 3.89
N ASP A 583 17.17 -11.39 3.03
CA ASP A 583 16.57 -11.54 1.69
C ASP A 583 17.47 -10.95 0.58
N SER A 584 18.72 -10.58 0.90
CA SER A 584 19.64 -10.01 -0.08
C SER A 584 20.60 -11.09 -0.61
N LYS A 585 20.93 -11.02 -1.89
CA LYS A 585 21.85 -11.98 -2.51
C LYS A 585 23.29 -11.70 -2.09
N PRO A 586 24.12 -12.73 -1.84
CA PRO A 586 25.57 -12.54 -1.71
C PRO A 586 26.14 -11.80 -2.94
N PRO A 587 27.13 -10.91 -2.78
CA PRO A 587 27.87 -10.57 -1.57
C PRO A 587 27.18 -9.54 -0.63
N HIS A 588 25.86 -9.35 -0.75
CA HIS A 588 25.05 -8.45 0.09
C HIS A 588 25.44 -6.97 -0.02
N THR A 589 25.96 -6.59 -1.17
CA THR A 589 26.31 -5.21 -1.51
C THR A 589 25.17 -4.49 -2.19
N PHE A 590 25.24 -3.16 -2.22
CA PHE A 590 24.33 -2.31 -2.99
C PHE A 590 24.26 -2.75 -4.46
N GLY A 591 25.40 -3.14 -5.03
CA GLY A 591 25.52 -3.60 -6.42
C GLY A 591 24.76 -4.91 -6.70
N SER A 592 24.80 -5.84 -5.74
CA SER A 592 24.20 -7.17 -5.85
C SER A 592 22.70 -7.22 -5.54
N VAL A 593 22.17 -6.19 -4.88
CA VAL A 593 20.73 -6.06 -4.62
C VAL A 593 20.02 -5.77 -5.94
N GLY A 594 19.21 -6.73 -6.39
CA GLY A 594 18.37 -6.57 -7.57
C GLY A 594 17.14 -5.69 -7.32
N SER A 595 16.56 -5.19 -8.41
CA SER A 595 15.25 -4.53 -8.40
C SER A 595 14.14 -5.50 -7.98
N LEU A 596 13.07 -4.94 -7.39
CA LEU A 596 11.85 -5.67 -7.10
C LEU A 596 10.96 -5.89 -8.33
N ASP A 597 11.33 -5.29 -9.46
CA ASP A 597 10.74 -5.58 -10.77
C ASP A 597 11.85 -5.70 -11.83
N PRO A 598 12.48 -6.88 -11.95
CA PRO A 598 13.66 -7.08 -12.79
C PRO A 598 13.39 -6.95 -14.30
N GLU A 599 12.13 -6.89 -14.74
CA GLU A 599 11.77 -6.65 -16.15
C GLU A 599 11.71 -5.17 -16.50
N VAL A 600 11.62 -4.28 -15.50
CA VAL A 600 11.50 -2.84 -15.70
C VAL A 600 12.79 -2.13 -15.35
N PHE A 601 13.47 -2.55 -14.28
CA PHE A 601 14.70 -1.92 -13.80
C PHE A 601 15.85 -2.93 -13.73
N ALA A 602 17.02 -2.53 -14.22
CA ALA A 602 18.21 -3.36 -14.16
C ALA A 602 18.94 -3.22 -12.81
N GLY A 603 19.49 -4.33 -12.30
CA GLY A 603 20.42 -4.29 -11.16
C GLY A 603 21.77 -3.67 -11.55
N VAL A 604 22.48 -3.10 -10.58
CA VAL A 604 23.74 -2.37 -10.86
C VAL A 604 24.82 -3.27 -11.45
N ASP A 605 25.12 -4.39 -10.78
CA ASP A 605 26.16 -5.32 -11.23
C ASP A 605 25.78 -5.99 -12.56
N GLU A 606 24.53 -6.44 -12.66
CA GLU A 606 23.97 -7.05 -13.88
C GLU A 606 24.08 -6.11 -15.08
N TYR A 607 23.73 -4.84 -14.91
CA TYR A 607 23.76 -3.87 -15.98
C TYR A 607 25.20 -3.50 -16.37
N ALA A 608 26.12 -3.42 -15.41
CA ALA A 608 27.53 -3.18 -15.70
C ALA A 608 28.13 -4.31 -16.57
N ASP A 609 27.80 -5.57 -16.28
CA ASP A 609 28.21 -6.72 -17.11
C ASP A 609 27.66 -6.64 -18.54
N ARG A 610 26.35 -6.39 -18.68
CA ARG A 610 25.69 -6.28 -20.00
C ARG A 610 26.24 -5.12 -20.82
N TRP A 611 26.43 -3.96 -20.19
CA TRP A 611 26.92 -2.77 -20.85
C TRP A 611 28.38 -2.92 -21.32
N LEU A 612 29.27 -3.45 -20.48
CA LEU A 612 30.66 -3.74 -20.86
C LEU A 612 30.74 -4.86 -21.92
N GLY A 613 29.78 -5.78 -21.92
CA GLY A 613 29.64 -6.82 -22.94
C GLY A 613 28.97 -6.37 -24.25
N GLY A 614 28.51 -5.11 -24.35
CA GLY A 614 27.80 -4.61 -25.53
C GLY A 614 26.44 -5.25 -25.77
N THR A 615 25.79 -5.79 -24.73
CA THR A 615 24.46 -6.42 -24.83
C THR A 615 23.36 -5.37 -24.65
N PRO A 616 22.44 -5.19 -25.63
CA PRO A 616 21.32 -4.26 -25.50
C PRO A 616 20.40 -4.59 -24.32
N ASP A 617 19.91 -3.56 -23.64
CA ASP A 617 19.01 -3.69 -22.49
C ASP A 617 18.01 -2.51 -22.47
N GLY A 618 16.73 -2.80 -22.66
CA GLY A 618 15.67 -1.79 -22.68
C GLY A 618 15.16 -1.32 -21.32
N ARG A 619 15.66 -1.91 -20.22
CA ARG A 619 15.27 -1.55 -18.85
C ARG A 619 15.85 -0.21 -18.43
N TYR A 620 15.25 0.40 -17.40
CA TYR A 620 15.85 1.57 -16.75
C TYR A 620 17.18 1.17 -16.11
N SER A 621 18.26 1.85 -16.52
CA SER A 621 19.59 1.62 -15.98
C SER A 621 19.78 2.27 -14.61
N PRO A 622 20.86 1.94 -13.87
CA PRO A 622 21.24 2.66 -12.66
C PRO A 622 21.39 4.18 -12.85
N TRP A 623 21.82 4.61 -14.04
CA TRP A 623 21.94 6.04 -14.36
C TRP A 623 20.59 6.67 -14.68
N ASP A 624 19.71 5.97 -15.41
CA ASP A 624 18.35 6.45 -15.63
C ASP A 624 17.63 6.65 -14.30
N VAL A 625 17.75 5.67 -13.39
CA VAL A 625 17.20 5.74 -12.02
C VAL A 625 17.79 6.90 -11.23
N ALA A 626 19.10 7.13 -11.29
CA ALA A 626 19.73 8.29 -10.65
C ALA A 626 19.20 9.62 -11.21
N ASP A 627 19.00 9.71 -12.53
CA ASP A 627 18.42 10.87 -13.19
C ASP A 627 16.93 11.06 -12.80
N LEU A 628 16.17 9.98 -12.55
CA LEU A 628 14.82 10.07 -11.98
C LEU A 628 14.87 10.73 -10.59
N PHE A 629 15.76 10.27 -9.72
CA PHE A 629 15.89 10.80 -8.36
C PHE A 629 16.31 12.27 -8.34
N ASP A 630 17.29 12.67 -9.17
CA ASP A 630 17.69 14.08 -9.26
C ASP A 630 16.54 14.98 -9.72
N ARG A 631 15.67 14.49 -10.61
CA ARG A 631 14.47 15.24 -11.00
C ARG A 631 13.48 15.37 -9.85
N LEU A 632 13.16 14.26 -9.17
CA LEU A 632 12.25 14.30 -8.02
C LEU A 632 12.76 15.22 -6.90
N ALA A 633 14.05 15.18 -6.57
CA ALA A 633 14.66 16.05 -5.57
C ALA A 633 14.55 17.54 -5.94
N ARG A 634 14.87 17.87 -7.20
CA ARG A 634 14.81 19.24 -7.71
C ARG A 634 13.39 19.77 -7.74
N ASP A 635 12.44 18.99 -8.27
CA ASP A 635 11.05 19.42 -8.42
C ASP A 635 10.39 19.59 -7.04
N ALA A 636 10.71 18.70 -6.08
CA ALA A 636 10.27 18.80 -4.70
C ALA A 636 10.84 20.05 -4.01
N SER A 637 12.14 20.29 -4.13
CA SER A 637 12.82 21.41 -3.46
C SER A 637 12.40 22.77 -4.04
N GLN A 638 12.38 22.91 -5.38
CA GLN A 638 11.95 24.15 -6.04
C GLN A 638 10.49 24.49 -5.72
N SER A 639 9.60 23.48 -5.72
CA SER A 639 8.20 23.70 -5.34
C SER A 639 8.05 24.06 -3.86
N LEU A 640 8.90 23.51 -2.99
CA LEU A 640 8.91 23.86 -1.58
C LEU A 640 9.41 25.29 -1.33
N ASP A 641 10.46 25.73 -2.02
CA ASP A 641 10.98 27.10 -1.92
C ASP A 641 9.91 28.13 -2.34
N GLU A 642 9.16 27.82 -3.40
CA GLU A 642 7.99 28.62 -3.82
C GLU A 642 6.91 28.61 -2.73
N ALA A 643 6.59 27.44 -2.17
CA ALA A 643 5.60 27.32 -1.11
C ALA A 643 6.01 28.11 0.15
N GLU A 644 7.29 28.14 0.50
CA GLU A 644 7.84 28.86 1.66
C GLU A 644 7.73 30.37 1.47
N THR A 645 8.04 30.84 0.26
CA THR A 645 7.84 32.23 -0.13
C THR A 645 6.37 32.65 0.00
N LEU A 646 5.44 31.78 -0.44
CA LEU A 646 3.99 32.04 -0.40
C LEU A 646 3.38 31.90 1.01
N ALA A 647 3.92 31.01 1.86
CA ALA A 647 3.45 30.80 3.23
C ALA A 647 3.85 31.97 4.15
N GLY A 648 4.95 32.66 3.85
CA GLY A 648 5.43 33.81 4.61
C GLY A 648 6.07 33.44 5.96
N PRO A 649 6.30 34.42 6.86
CA PRO A 649 7.19 34.26 8.01
C PRO A 649 6.61 33.47 9.19
N ALA A 650 5.30 33.21 9.22
CA ALA A 650 4.63 32.51 10.31
C ALA A 650 3.77 31.34 9.78
N PRO A 651 4.39 30.30 9.20
CA PRO A 651 3.65 29.19 8.62
C PRO A 651 2.91 28.36 9.68
N SER A 652 1.82 27.71 9.28
CA SER A 652 1.08 26.80 10.14
C SER A 652 1.93 25.59 10.56
N ALA A 653 1.61 24.99 11.71
CA ALA A 653 2.27 23.75 12.14
C ALA A 653 2.14 22.63 11.10
N ASP A 654 1.01 22.57 10.39
CA ASP A 654 0.79 21.61 9.31
C ASP A 654 1.77 21.82 8.14
N TYR A 655 1.93 23.06 7.68
CA TYR A 655 2.94 23.40 6.67
C TYR A 655 4.35 23.06 7.15
N ARG A 656 4.71 23.39 8.40
CA ARG A 656 6.05 23.09 8.96
C ARG A 656 6.35 21.58 8.93
N ARG A 657 5.37 20.73 9.24
CA ARG A 657 5.51 19.26 9.15
C ARG A 657 5.76 18.82 7.71
N ILE A 658 4.94 19.31 6.76
CA ILE A 658 5.09 18.98 5.34
C ILE A 658 6.45 19.44 4.80
N ALA A 659 6.88 20.66 5.14
CA ALA A 659 8.14 21.20 4.69
C ALA A 659 9.34 20.39 5.21
N ALA A 660 9.31 19.92 6.46
CA ALA A 660 10.33 19.01 6.98
C ALA A 660 10.34 17.68 6.21
N ASP A 661 9.17 17.07 5.99
CA ASP A 661 9.03 15.78 5.31
C ASP A 661 9.52 15.84 3.86
N VAL A 662 9.18 16.91 3.13
CA VAL A 662 9.63 17.13 1.75
C VAL A 662 11.15 17.31 1.70
N ARG A 663 11.76 18.05 2.63
CA ARG A 663 13.22 18.22 2.69
C ARG A 663 13.95 16.90 2.97
N ILE A 664 13.41 16.08 3.87
CA ILE A 664 13.94 14.74 4.15
C ILE A 664 13.89 13.88 2.88
N LEU A 665 12.73 13.82 2.22
CA LEU A 665 12.53 13.02 1.00
C LEU A 665 13.40 13.50 -0.17
N ALA A 666 13.58 14.81 -0.34
CA ALA A 666 14.50 15.37 -1.34
C ALA A 666 15.96 14.98 -1.05
N GLY A 667 16.41 15.07 0.21
CA GLY A 667 17.74 14.62 0.61
C GLY A 667 17.95 13.11 0.42
N ILE A 668 16.91 12.29 0.67
CA ILE A 668 16.94 10.85 0.38
C ILE A 668 17.06 10.59 -1.13
N ALA A 669 16.32 11.32 -1.97
CA ALA A 669 16.43 11.20 -3.42
C ALA A 669 17.85 11.52 -3.91
N GLU A 670 18.43 12.64 -3.48
CA GLU A 670 19.80 13.03 -3.79
C GLU A 670 20.83 11.98 -3.32
N PHE A 671 20.62 11.41 -2.12
CA PHE A 671 21.45 10.32 -1.60
C PHE A 671 21.42 9.11 -2.54
N PHE A 672 20.24 8.62 -2.91
CA PHE A 672 20.13 7.44 -3.78
C PHE A 672 20.62 7.73 -5.19
N ALA A 673 20.38 8.92 -5.75
CA ALA A 673 20.93 9.31 -7.05
C ALA A 673 22.47 9.20 -7.08
N ALA A 674 23.13 9.79 -6.09
CA ALA A 674 24.57 9.74 -5.97
C ALA A 674 25.08 8.32 -5.62
N LYS A 675 24.34 7.56 -4.82
CA LYS A 675 24.73 6.20 -4.43
C LYS A 675 24.62 5.19 -5.58
N PHE A 676 23.60 5.28 -6.44
CA PHE A 676 23.51 4.47 -7.67
C PHE A 676 24.69 4.75 -8.61
N ARG A 677 25.05 6.03 -8.81
CA ARG A 677 26.24 6.40 -9.60
C ARG A 677 27.54 5.89 -8.98
N ALA A 678 27.68 5.98 -7.65
CA ALA A 678 28.84 5.44 -6.93
C ALA A 678 28.96 3.92 -7.10
N ALA A 679 27.86 3.19 -6.91
CA ALA A 679 27.84 1.73 -7.03
C ALA A 679 28.13 1.28 -8.46
N TRP A 680 27.56 1.95 -9.46
CA TRP A 680 27.87 1.67 -10.87
C TRP A 680 29.35 1.92 -11.18
N ALA A 681 29.91 3.05 -10.76
CA ALA A 681 31.30 3.42 -11.06
C ALA A 681 32.27 2.44 -10.41
N PHE A 682 31.94 1.97 -9.20
CA PHE A 682 32.68 0.91 -8.54
C PHE A 682 32.54 -0.45 -9.25
N ALA A 683 31.34 -0.81 -9.70
CA ALA A 683 31.10 -2.04 -10.46
C ALA A 683 31.93 -2.07 -11.76
N VAL A 684 32.09 -0.94 -12.45
CA VAL A 684 32.98 -0.83 -13.62
C VAL A 684 34.44 -0.90 -13.21
N PHE A 685 34.87 -0.18 -12.18
CA PHE A 685 36.24 -0.28 -11.65
C PHE A 685 36.63 -1.73 -11.33
N GLN A 686 35.75 -2.49 -10.68
CA GLN A 686 36.00 -3.91 -10.37
C GLN A 686 36.21 -4.77 -11.61
N ARG A 687 35.52 -4.45 -12.72
CA ARG A 687 35.55 -5.24 -13.97
C ARG A 687 36.66 -4.82 -14.91
N THR A 688 37.11 -3.57 -14.85
CA THR A 688 38.06 -2.98 -15.82
C THR A 688 39.42 -2.62 -15.21
N GLY A 689 39.48 -2.38 -13.90
CA GLY A 689 40.65 -1.79 -13.23
C GLY A 689 40.85 -0.31 -13.50
N ASP A 690 39.88 0.39 -14.12
CA ASP A 690 40.01 1.81 -14.44
C ASP A 690 39.95 2.70 -13.18
N ARG A 691 41.10 3.28 -12.84
CA ARG A 691 41.25 4.15 -11.68
C ARG A 691 40.32 5.36 -11.71
N ASN A 692 40.03 5.92 -12.89
CA ASN A 692 39.12 7.06 -13.01
C ASN A 692 37.70 6.68 -12.58
N ALA A 693 37.18 5.53 -13.02
CA ALA A 693 35.92 4.99 -12.53
C ALA A 693 35.91 4.78 -11.00
N GLY A 694 37.02 4.28 -10.44
CA GLY A 694 37.18 4.12 -8.98
C GLY A 694 37.15 5.46 -8.22
N ASP A 695 37.86 6.48 -8.70
CA ASP A 695 37.89 7.80 -8.08
C ASP A 695 36.52 8.51 -8.19
N GLN A 696 35.82 8.34 -9.32
CA GLN A 696 34.43 8.79 -9.49
C GLN A 696 33.48 8.10 -8.51
N ALA A 697 33.64 6.80 -8.27
CA ALA A 697 32.82 6.08 -7.29
C ALA A 697 32.92 6.70 -5.89
N VAL A 698 34.14 7.00 -5.44
CA VAL A 698 34.39 7.67 -4.15
C VAL A 698 33.80 9.08 -4.13
N ALA A 699 33.96 9.85 -5.20
CA ALA A 699 33.41 11.21 -5.29
C ALA A 699 31.88 11.22 -5.21
N HIS A 700 31.22 10.35 -5.99
CA HIS A 700 29.77 10.20 -5.93
C HIS A 700 29.29 9.76 -4.54
N TYR A 701 30.00 8.86 -3.87
CA TYR A 701 29.56 8.41 -2.55
C TYR A 701 29.69 9.52 -1.48
N ARG A 702 30.72 10.38 -1.56
CA ARG A 702 30.81 11.58 -0.71
C ARG A 702 29.65 12.55 -0.94
N ASN A 703 29.20 12.70 -2.18
CA ASN A 703 28.01 13.51 -2.49
C ASN A 703 26.74 12.90 -1.88
N ALA A 704 26.60 11.57 -1.92
CA ALA A 704 25.49 10.89 -1.27
C ALA A 704 25.49 11.15 0.25
N ARG A 705 26.65 11.02 0.91
CA ARG A 705 26.78 11.33 2.35
C ARG A 705 26.34 12.75 2.67
N ALA A 706 26.78 13.74 1.90
CA ALA A 706 26.38 15.13 2.10
C ALA A 706 24.86 15.34 1.94
N ALA A 707 24.21 14.59 1.03
CA ALA A 707 22.76 14.60 0.90
C ALA A 707 22.05 13.96 2.11
N TRP A 708 22.57 12.85 2.62
CA TRP A 708 22.03 12.21 3.82
C TRP A 708 22.13 13.10 5.07
N GLU A 709 23.21 13.87 5.19
CA GLU A 709 23.36 14.89 6.24
C GLU A 709 22.28 15.97 6.18
N ARG A 710 21.93 16.45 4.98
CA ARG A 710 20.82 17.39 4.80
C ARG A 710 19.48 16.78 5.21
N ALA A 711 19.24 15.51 4.84
CA ALA A 711 18.04 14.79 5.29
C ALA A 711 18.01 14.67 6.83
N ALA A 712 19.15 14.34 7.47
CA ALA A 712 19.26 14.25 8.92
C ALA A 712 19.04 15.61 9.61
N ALA A 713 19.56 16.69 9.05
CA ALA A 713 19.34 18.05 9.57
C ALA A 713 17.85 18.45 9.49
N ALA A 714 17.17 18.16 8.37
CA ALA A 714 15.73 18.37 8.24
C ALA A 714 14.92 17.48 9.21
N GLY A 715 15.44 16.28 9.50
CA GLY A 715 14.90 15.33 10.48
C GLY A 715 14.86 15.84 11.93
N ALA A 716 15.64 16.85 12.29
CA ALA A 716 15.80 17.30 13.68
C ALA A 716 14.51 17.76 14.39
N VAL A 717 13.42 17.98 13.65
CA VAL A 717 12.06 18.22 14.18
C VAL A 717 11.46 16.99 14.87
N TYR A 718 11.91 15.79 14.49
CA TYR A 718 11.50 14.51 15.03
C TYR A 718 12.27 14.16 16.29
N ARG A 719 11.69 13.26 17.08
CA ARG A 719 12.36 12.63 18.22
C ARG A 719 13.55 11.79 17.77
N ASP A 720 14.50 11.64 18.68
CA ASP A 720 15.79 10.93 18.51
C ASP A 720 15.57 9.44 18.21
N ASP A 721 14.44 8.89 18.64
CA ASP A 721 14.17 7.47 18.55
C ASP A 721 12.73 7.19 18.10
N LEU A 722 12.58 6.94 16.81
CA LEU A 722 11.31 6.60 16.19
C LEU A 722 11.12 5.07 16.15
N ALA A 723 10.55 4.52 17.22
CA ALA A 723 10.50 3.08 17.45
C ALA A 723 9.35 2.34 16.74
N PHE A 724 9.67 1.58 15.68
CA PHE A 724 8.77 0.66 14.95
C PHE A 724 9.24 -0.81 15.07
N GLY A 725 9.94 -1.13 16.15
CA GLY A 725 10.66 -2.37 16.42
C GLY A 725 11.92 -2.06 17.23
N GLY A 726 12.49 -3.06 17.88
CA GLY A 726 13.61 -2.87 18.82
C GLY A 726 15.00 -2.94 18.19
N ALA A 727 15.12 -3.50 16.98
CA ALA A 727 16.40 -3.58 16.28
C ALA A 727 16.82 -2.21 15.70
N ALA A 728 18.12 -1.97 15.56
CA ALA A 728 18.65 -0.69 15.07
C ALA A 728 18.14 -0.29 13.68
N PHE A 729 17.78 -1.26 12.83
CA PHE A 729 17.17 -1.05 11.49
C PHE A 729 15.64 -0.85 11.52
N GLN A 730 15.01 -0.89 12.70
CA GLN A 730 13.57 -0.68 12.91
C GLN A 730 13.26 0.57 13.76
N ARG A 731 14.29 1.29 14.23
CA ARG A 731 14.15 2.50 15.06
C ARG A 731 15.32 3.48 14.89
N GLY A 732 15.29 4.60 15.61
CA GLY A 732 16.34 5.62 15.62
C GLY A 732 15.99 6.90 14.84
N HIS A 733 17.03 7.57 14.36
CA HIS A 733 16.98 8.82 13.59
C HIS A 733 17.90 8.76 12.36
N TRP A 734 17.69 9.63 11.36
CA TRP A 734 18.52 9.67 10.15
C TRP A 734 20.01 9.94 10.44
N SER A 735 20.30 10.72 11.49
CA SER A 735 21.68 10.99 11.94
C SER A 735 22.44 9.73 12.31
N ASP A 736 21.76 8.71 12.81
CA ASP A 736 22.36 7.47 13.33
C ASP A 736 22.94 6.60 12.21
N ARG A 737 22.69 6.97 10.94
CA ARG A 737 23.12 6.22 9.76
C ARG A 737 24.43 6.75 9.17
N LEU A 738 24.88 7.94 9.60
CA LEU A 738 26.05 8.61 9.05
C LEU A 738 27.34 7.81 9.26
N ASP A 739 27.56 7.25 10.45
CA ASP A 739 28.77 6.49 10.76
C ASP A 739 28.93 5.25 9.85
N ALA A 740 27.83 4.55 9.57
CA ALA A 740 27.83 3.40 8.68
C ALA A 740 28.09 3.79 7.21
N ILE A 741 27.67 4.99 6.79
CA ILE A 741 27.95 5.54 5.46
C ILE A 741 29.43 5.95 5.36
N ASP A 742 29.95 6.65 6.37
CA ASP A 742 31.35 7.10 6.43
C ASP A 742 32.32 5.89 6.44
N ALA A 743 31.99 4.83 7.17
CA ALA A 743 32.76 3.58 7.19
C ALA A 743 32.82 2.89 5.82
N ASP A 744 31.72 2.85 5.08
CA ASP A 744 31.64 2.25 3.74
C ASP A 744 32.39 3.10 2.70
N ILE A 745 32.29 4.44 2.77
CA ILE A 745 33.12 5.34 1.93
C ILE A 745 34.61 5.08 2.16
N ALA A 746 35.03 4.91 3.43
CA ALA A 746 36.42 4.60 3.75
C ALA A 746 36.84 3.22 3.22
N ALA A 747 35.94 2.22 3.24
CA ALA A 747 36.18 0.90 2.65
C ALA A 747 36.33 0.98 1.13
N LEU A 748 35.44 1.71 0.45
CA LEU A 748 35.50 1.98 -0.98
C LEU A 748 36.81 2.65 -1.39
N ALA A 749 37.20 3.71 -0.69
CA ALA A 749 38.45 4.43 -0.97
C ALA A 749 39.70 3.54 -0.78
N ARG A 750 39.71 2.65 0.21
CA ARG A 750 40.79 1.68 0.41
C ARG A 750 40.87 0.68 -0.74
N GLU A 751 39.73 0.17 -1.20
CA GLU A 751 39.68 -0.81 -2.28
C GLU A 751 40.14 -0.19 -3.61
N VAL A 752 39.65 1.01 -3.93
CA VAL A 752 40.13 1.80 -5.08
C VAL A 752 41.63 2.08 -4.96
N GLY A 753 42.11 2.38 -3.76
CA GLY A 753 43.52 2.60 -3.45
C GLY A 753 44.44 1.41 -3.76
N ARG A 754 43.95 0.18 -3.55
CA ARG A 754 44.68 -1.08 -3.79
C ARG A 754 44.72 -1.51 -5.25
N GLY A 755 43.79 -1.03 -6.07
CA GLY A 755 43.72 -1.38 -7.49
C GLY A 755 44.98 -0.94 -8.24
N VAL A 756 45.55 -1.87 -9.03
CA VAL A 756 46.66 -1.58 -9.94
C VAL A 756 46.12 -0.88 -11.18
N THR A 757 46.76 0.21 -11.62
CA THR A 757 46.42 0.88 -12.87
C THR A 757 46.69 -0.06 -14.05
N VAL A 758 45.64 -0.55 -14.68
CA VAL A 758 45.71 -1.31 -15.94
C VAL A 758 45.54 -0.32 -17.11
N PRO A 759 46.20 -0.52 -18.28
CA PRO A 759 45.91 0.28 -19.46
C PRO A 759 44.39 0.27 -19.71
N PRO A 760 43.78 1.42 -20.07
CA PRO A 760 42.34 1.51 -20.19
C PRO A 760 41.85 0.46 -21.19
N ARG A 761 41.06 -0.51 -20.71
CA ARG A 761 40.14 -1.20 -21.62
C ARG A 761 39.23 -0.12 -22.22
N LEU A 762 38.81 -0.29 -23.47
CA LEU A 762 37.85 0.60 -24.10
C LEU A 762 36.56 0.60 -23.26
N ILE A 763 36.43 1.56 -22.36
CA ILE A 763 35.18 1.91 -21.71
C ILE A 763 34.43 2.75 -22.73
N PRO A 764 33.19 2.36 -23.12
CA PRO A 764 32.40 3.19 -24.00
C PRO A 764 32.30 4.62 -23.45
N GLU A 765 32.54 5.63 -24.30
CA GLU A 765 32.56 7.04 -23.88
C GLU A 765 31.19 7.58 -23.43
N ARG A 766 30.11 6.83 -23.70
CA ARG A 766 28.73 7.21 -23.37
C ARG A 766 28.33 6.75 -21.97
N GLU A 767 27.60 7.60 -21.26
CA GLU A 767 26.93 7.18 -20.03
C GLU A 767 25.86 6.11 -20.33
N PRO A 768 25.64 5.16 -19.42
CA PRO A 768 24.96 3.92 -19.72
C PRO A 768 23.44 4.08 -19.56
N ARG A 769 22.83 4.93 -20.40
CA ARG A 769 21.39 5.22 -20.41
C ARG A 769 20.63 4.37 -21.42
N ARG A 770 19.33 4.15 -21.16
CA ARG A 770 18.41 3.64 -22.17
C ARG A 770 18.29 4.61 -23.36
N ALA A 771 17.85 4.08 -24.49
CA ALA A 771 17.50 4.92 -25.63
C ALA A 771 16.30 5.84 -25.28
N THR A 772 16.36 7.07 -25.79
CA THR A 772 15.24 8.02 -25.76
C THR A 772 14.86 8.38 -27.20
N GLY A 773 13.59 8.72 -27.43
CA GLY A 773 13.15 9.21 -28.74
C GLY A 773 12.62 8.17 -29.73
N PHE A 774 12.51 6.88 -29.34
CA PHE A 774 11.71 5.95 -30.14
C PHE A 774 10.25 6.40 -30.18
N THR A 775 9.69 6.50 -31.38
CA THR A 775 8.24 6.60 -31.56
C THR A 775 7.72 5.19 -31.79
N VAL A 776 7.11 4.61 -30.76
CA VAL A 776 6.51 3.28 -30.82
C VAL A 776 4.99 3.42 -30.90
N ARG A 777 4.37 2.78 -31.88
CA ARG A 777 2.90 2.63 -31.97
C ARG A 777 2.56 1.15 -32.07
N HIS A 778 1.62 0.74 -31.25
CA HIS A 778 1.12 -0.63 -31.20
C HIS A 778 -0.37 -0.60 -30.87
N ASP A 779 -1.18 -1.23 -31.71
CA ASP A 779 -2.59 -1.41 -31.44
C ASP A 779 -2.77 -2.69 -30.60
N THR A 780 -3.07 -2.51 -29.32
CA THR A 780 -3.32 -3.62 -28.41
C THR A 780 -4.60 -4.37 -28.83
N PRO A 781 -4.55 -5.70 -29.02
CA PRO A 781 -5.75 -6.48 -29.28
C PRO A 781 -6.78 -6.30 -28.16
N LEU A 782 -8.06 -6.16 -28.51
CA LEU A 782 -9.14 -6.00 -27.52
C LEU A 782 -9.32 -7.25 -26.64
N SER A 783 -9.16 -8.43 -27.25
CA SER A 783 -9.25 -9.73 -26.60
C SER A 783 -8.59 -10.80 -27.47
N PHE A 784 -8.34 -11.99 -26.92
CA PHE A 784 -7.88 -13.15 -27.69
C PHE A 784 -8.73 -14.41 -27.45
N THR A 785 -8.58 -15.43 -28.28
CA THR A 785 -9.17 -16.76 -28.04
C THR A 785 -8.08 -17.70 -27.53
N GLY A 786 -8.26 -18.31 -26.35
CA GLY A 786 -7.27 -19.22 -25.78
C GLY A 786 -6.93 -20.38 -26.74
N GLY A 787 -5.66 -20.79 -26.78
CA GLY A 787 -5.17 -21.78 -27.74
C GLY A 787 -5.00 -21.28 -29.18
N SER A 788 -5.42 -20.03 -29.49
CA SER A 788 -5.21 -19.41 -30.81
C SER A 788 -4.07 -18.39 -30.73
N GLY A 789 -3.27 -18.31 -31.79
CA GLY A 789 -2.18 -17.34 -31.86
C GLY A 789 -2.67 -15.89 -31.78
N VAL A 790 -1.89 -15.02 -31.14
CA VAL A 790 -2.20 -13.57 -31.03
C VAL A 790 -1.23 -12.79 -31.92
N PRO A 791 -1.71 -12.21 -33.03
CA PRO A 791 -0.85 -11.40 -33.90
C PRO A 791 -0.49 -10.09 -33.19
N VAL A 792 0.76 -9.69 -33.35
CA VAL A 792 1.31 -8.45 -32.82
C VAL A 792 1.97 -7.68 -33.95
N LEU A 793 1.55 -6.43 -34.13
CA LEU A 793 2.13 -5.50 -35.07
C LEU A 793 2.64 -4.26 -34.32
N VAL A 794 3.91 -3.92 -34.51
CA VAL A 794 4.58 -2.80 -33.83
C VAL A 794 5.21 -1.89 -34.87
N HIS A 795 4.89 -0.61 -34.84
CA HIS A 795 5.63 0.42 -35.55
C HIS A 795 6.68 1.00 -34.60
N ALA A 796 7.95 0.91 -34.95
CA ALA A 796 9.06 1.41 -34.14
C ALA A 796 10.08 2.12 -35.04
N ASP A 797 10.00 3.45 -35.09
CA ASP A 797 10.86 4.26 -35.94
C ASP A 797 12.32 4.22 -35.46
N GLY A 798 13.25 3.96 -36.38
CA GLY A 798 14.69 3.91 -36.06
C GLY A 798 15.16 2.63 -35.37
N ALA A 799 14.30 1.61 -35.25
CA ALA A 799 14.67 0.31 -34.72
C ALA A 799 15.52 -0.51 -35.72
N GLU A 800 16.59 -1.14 -35.26
CA GLU A 800 17.30 -2.22 -35.96
C GLU A 800 16.63 -3.57 -35.72
N SER A 801 16.09 -3.79 -34.52
CA SER A 801 15.32 -4.98 -34.19
C SER A 801 14.32 -4.72 -33.07
N VAL A 802 13.28 -5.56 -33.01
CA VAL A 802 12.23 -5.49 -31.99
C VAL A 802 12.00 -6.88 -31.40
N ARG A 803 11.94 -6.95 -30.07
CA ARG A 803 11.64 -8.15 -29.29
C ARG A 803 10.33 -7.96 -28.54
N LEU A 804 9.51 -8.99 -28.50
CA LEU A 804 8.29 -9.05 -27.72
C LEU A 804 8.52 -9.96 -26.52
N HIS A 805 8.28 -9.44 -25.32
CA HIS A 805 8.32 -10.20 -24.07
C HIS A 805 6.89 -10.48 -23.64
N TYR A 806 6.49 -11.74 -23.46
CA TYR A 806 5.12 -12.10 -23.09
C TYR A 806 5.05 -13.25 -22.10
N ARG A 807 3.94 -13.30 -21.35
CA ARG A 807 3.54 -14.43 -20.51
C ARG A 807 2.04 -14.34 -20.17
N PRO A 808 1.41 -15.42 -19.72
CA PRO A 808 0.13 -15.32 -19.01
C PRO A 808 0.25 -14.41 -17.77
N VAL A 809 -0.86 -13.84 -17.30
CA VAL A 809 -0.94 -13.13 -16.01
C VAL A 809 -0.82 -14.15 -14.87
N ASN A 810 0.42 -14.60 -14.68
CA ASN A 810 0.87 -15.56 -13.69
C ASN A 810 2.32 -15.22 -13.32
N GLN A 811 2.53 -14.68 -12.12
CA GLN A 811 3.86 -14.27 -11.64
C GLN A 811 4.77 -15.46 -11.30
N ALA A 812 4.23 -16.67 -11.25
CA ALA A 812 5.02 -17.90 -11.13
C ALA A 812 5.74 -18.26 -12.44
N GLU A 813 5.40 -17.63 -13.55
CA GLU A 813 6.00 -17.88 -14.87
C GLU A 813 6.99 -16.77 -15.27
N GLU A 814 8.02 -17.17 -16.03
CA GLU A 814 8.98 -16.24 -16.65
C GLU A 814 8.40 -15.65 -17.94
N TYR A 815 8.88 -14.47 -18.33
CA TYR A 815 8.60 -13.96 -19.67
C TYR A 815 9.31 -14.81 -20.71
N ARG A 816 8.59 -15.09 -21.79
CA ARG A 816 9.13 -15.64 -23.03
C ARG A 816 9.47 -14.50 -23.97
N VAL A 817 10.49 -14.69 -24.80
CA VAL A 817 10.96 -13.68 -25.75
C VAL A 817 10.72 -14.16 -27.17
N LEU A 818 10.01 -13.34 -27.95
CA LEU A 818 9.74 -13.58 -29.37
C LEU A 818 10.36 -12.44 -30.20
N PRO A 819 11.34 -12.72 -31.08
CA PRO A 819 11.82 -11.73 -32.04
C PRO A 819 10.73 -11.44 -33.08
N LEU A 820 10.50 -10.15 -33.38
CA LEU A 820 9.58 -9.74 -34.43
C LEU A 820 10.32 -9.63 -35.77
N SER A 821 9.63 -9.97 -36.86
CA SER A 821 10.17 -9.88 -38.22
C SER A 821 9.79 -8.56 -38.88
N PRO A 822 10.67 -7.96 -39.72
CA PRO A 822 10.32 -6.79 -40.50
C PRO A 822 9.09 -7.03 -41.39
N ALA A 823 8.14 -6.10 -41.37
CA ALA A 823 6.88 -6.13 -42.13
C ALA A 823 6.58 -4.73 -42.69
N GLY A 824 7.22 -4.36 -43.81
CA GLY A 824 7.11 -3.02 -44.38
C GLY A 824 7.76 -1.97 -43.47
N THR A 825 6.97 -1.02 -42.98
CA THR A 825 7.40 0.00 -41.98
C THR A 825 7.09 -0.41 -40.54
N ALA A 826 6.77 -1.68 -40.32
CA ALA A 826 6.40 -2.25 -39.03
C ALA A 826 7.20 -3.52 -38.74
N TRP A 827 6.97 -4.08 -37.56
CA TRP A 827 7.52 -5.33 -37.05
C TRP A 827 6.36 -6.24 -36.67
N ALA A 828 6.34 -7.46 -37.19
CA ALA A 828 5.24 -8.39 -37.00
C ALA A 828 5.72 -9.70 -36.36
N GLY A 829 4.85 -10.28 -35.54
CA GLY A 829 5.02 -11.62 -34.99
C GLY A 829 3.68 -12.15 -34.48
N GLU A 830 3.68 -13.39 -34.01
CA GLU A 830 2.51 -14.04 -33.44
C GLU A 830 2.91 -14.74 -32.15
N ILE A 831 2.23 -14.42 -31.06
CA ILE A 831 2.37 -15.16 -29.81
C ILE A 831 1.72 -16.54 -30.02
N PRO A 832 2.46 -17.65 -29.81
CA PRO A 832 1.95 -18.99 -30.09
C PRO A 832 0.71 -19.33 -29.27
N GLY A 833 -0.30 -19.95 -29.91
CA GLY A 833 -1.54 -20.36 -29.24
C GLY A 833 -1.32 -21.31 -28.05
N ASP A 834 -0.33 -22.21 -28.15
CA ASP A 834 0.04 -23.16 -27.08
C ASP A 834 0.51 -22.45 -25.78
N ASP A 835 0.91 -21.19 -25.89
CA ASP A 835 1.41 -20.37 -24.77
C ASP A 835 0.33 -19.45 -24.18
N ILE A 836 -0.88 -19.49 -24.75
CA ILE A 836 -1.99 -18.61 -24.42
C ILE A 836 -3.09 -19.43 -23.75
N PRO A 837 -3.11 -19.48 -22.40
CA PRO A 837 -4.13 -20.20 -21.68
C PRO A 837 -5.50 -19.52 -21.83
N ALA A 838 -6.57 -20.32 -21.82
CA ALA A 838 -7.93 -19.82 -21.97
C ALA A 838 -8.50 -19.21 -20.68
N ASP A 839 -7.88 -19.49 -19.54
CA ASP A 839 -8.36 -19.13 -18.19
C ASP A 839 -7.61 -17.94 -17.58
N ARG A 840 -6.71 -17.27 -18.31
CA ARG A 840 -5.94 -16.12 -17.80
C ARG A 840 -5.78 -15.05 -18.86
N ALA A 841 -5.69 -13.79 -18.44
CA ALA A 841 -5.23 -12.71 -19.30
C ALA A 841 -3.75 -12.92 -19.73
N LEU A 842 -3.37 -12.26 -20.81
CA LEU A 842 -2.02 -12.22 -21.35
C LEU A 842 -1.36 -10.89 -20.99
N GLN A 843 -0.10 -10.92 -20.57
CA GLN A 843 0.73 -9.76 -20.27
C GLN A 843 1.93 -9.72 -21.21
N TYR A 844 2.21 -8.57 -21.83
CA TYR A 844 3.38 -8.44 -22.69
C TYR A 844 3.89 -7.00 -22.82
N TYR A 845 5.14 -6.82 -23.24
CA TYR A 845 5.73 -5.53 -23.59
C TYR A 845 6.72 -5.69 -24.74
N VAL A 846 7.09 -4.57 -25.35
CA VAL A 846 7.98 -4.50 -26.50
C VAL A 846 9.32 -3.94 -26.07
N GLU A 847 10.41 -4.55 -26.49
CA GLU A 847 11.76 -4.02 -26.38
C GLU A 847 12.26 -3.63 -27.78
N VAL A 848 12.58 -2.35 -27.94
CA VAL A 848 13.07 -1.77 -29.21
C VAL A 848 14.57 -1.54 -29.10
N ILE A 849 15.32 -1.97 -30.11
CA ILE A 849 16.79 -1.87 -30.17
C ILE A 849 17.20 -1.03 -31.38
N ALA A 850 18.03 -0.03 -31.17
CA ALA A 850 18.62 0.83 -32.20
C ALA A 850 19.90 0.23 -32.80
N PRO A 851 20.35 0.72 -33.99
CA PRO A 851 21.59 0.27 -34.65
C PRO A 851 22.87 0.40 -33.83
N ASP A 852 22.89 1.29 -32.84
CA ASP A 852 24.03 1.51 -31.94
C ASP A 852 23.95 0.66 -30.66
N GLY A 853 23.01 -0.30 -30.62
CA GLY A 853 22.74 -1.19 -29.50
C GLY A 853 22.00 -0.55 -28.33
N ALA A 854 21.61 0.73 -28.41
CA ALA A 854 20.76 1.34 -27.39
C ALA A 854 19.34 0.75 -27.46
N ALA A 855 18.69 0.52 -26.32
CA ALA A 855 17.37 -0.09 -26.28
C ALA A 855 16.43 0.61 -25.30
N ALA A 856 15.13 0.40 -25.48
CA ALA A 856 14.09 0.84 -24.54
C ALA A 856 12.86 -0.08 -24.58
N ASN A 857 12.21 -0.26 -23.44
CA ASN A 857 10.93 -0.94 -23.32
C ASN A 857 9.74 -0.02 -23.61
N HIS A 858 8.66 -0.57 -24.15
CA HIS A 858 7.39 0.09 -24.40
C HIS A 858 6.20 -0.82 -24.03
N PRO A 859 5.18 -0.31 -23.30
CA PRO A 859 5.06 1.04 -22.75
C PRO A 859 6.10 1.32 -21.65
N ASP A 860 6.33 2.59 -21.36
CA ASP A 860 7.19 2.98 -20.23
C ASP A 860 6.37 3.61 -19.09
N LEU A 861 7.05 3.98 -18.01
CA LEU A 861 6.41 4.52 -16.81
C LEU A 861 5.96 5.98 -16.98
N GLY A 862 6.31 6.65 -18.08
CA GLY A 862 6.05 8.07 -18.29
C GLY A 862 6.87 9.00 -17.37
N PRO A 863 6.73 10.33 -17.55
CA PRO A 863 7.46 11.33 -16.77
C PRO A 863 7.03 11.41 -15.31
N ASP A 864 5.80 10.99 -14.99
CA ASP A 864 5.25 10.98 -13.64
C ASP A 864 5.44 9.65 -12.90
N LEU A 865 6.06 8.65 -13.56
CA LEU A 865 6.27 7.30 -13.05
C LEU A 865 4.95 6.55 -12.71
N CYS A 866 3.85 6.97 -13.33
CA CYS A 866 2.50 6.43 -13.08
C CYS A 866 1.95 5.57 -14.22
N GLY A 867 2.74 5.35 -15.27
CA GLY A 867 2.42 4.45 -16.38
C GLY A 867 2.55 2.98 -16.00
N ARG A 868 1.78 2.12 -16.69
CA ARG A 868 1.92 0.65 -16.62
C ARG A 868 2.95 0.22 -17.67
N PRO A 869 4.04 -0.46 -17.31
CA PRO A 869 5.14 -0.76 -18.24
C PRO A 869 4.89 -2.00 -19.13
N TYR A 870 3.63 -2.38 -19.32
CA TYR A 870 3.21 -3.55 -20.12
C TYR A 870 1.75 -3.43 -20.53
N PHE A 871 1.39 -4.13 -21.59
CA PHE A 871 0.03 -4.34 -22.03
C PHE A 871 -0.59 -5.54 -21.31
N VAL A 872 -1.92 -5.52 -21.15
CA VAL A 872 -2.70 -6.66 -20.67
C VAL A 872 -3.90 -6.85 -21.58
N VAL A 873 -4.11 -8.07 -22.05
CA VAL A 873 -5.22 -8.44 -22.92
C VAL A 873 -5.96 -9.59 -22.27
N SER A 874 -7.29 -9.49 -22.14
CA SER A 874 -8.12 -10.54 -21.56
C SER A 874 -8.57 -11.56 -22.62
N PRO A 875 -8.81 -12.83 -22.25
CA PRO A 875 -9.48 -13.77 -23.13
C PRO A 875 -10.89 -13.27 -23.46
N ALA A 876 -11.35 -13.56 -24.68
CA ALA A 876 -12.72 -13.30 -25.09
C ALA A 876 -13.66 -14.10 -24.18
N LYS A 877 -14.62 -13.43 -23.56
CA LYS A 877 -15.66 -14.11 -22.77
C LYS A 877 -16.39 -15.06 -23.72
N LYS A 878 -16.46 -16.36 -23.38
CA LYS A 878 -17.42 -17.26 -24.02
C LYS A 878 -18.80 -16.70 -23.73
N ASP A 879 -19.51 -16.22 -24.76
CA ASP A 879 -20.93 -15.97 -24.60
C ASP A 879 -21.55 -17.27 -24.07
N PRO A 880 -22.39 -17.21 -23.01
CA PRO A 880 -23.11 -18.40 -22.58
C PRO A 880 -23.90 -18.92 -23.79
N PRO A 881 -23.95 -20.24 -24.01
CA PRO A 881 -24.74 -20.78 -25.11
C PRO A 881 -26.22 -20.45 -24.86
N GLY A 882 -26.73 -19.43 -25.57
CA GLY A 882 -28.11 -18.97 -25.54
C GLY A 882 -28.33 -17.64 -24.82
N ASP A 883 -27.93 -16.53 -25.43
CA ASP A 883 -28.57 -15.23 -25.17
C ASP A 883 -28.37 -14.28 -26.39
N GLU A 884 -28.88 -14.70 -27.56
CA GLU A 884 -29.11 -13.80 -28.69
C GLU A 884 -30.25 -12.82 -28.32
N GLN A 885 -29.96 -11.80 -27.50
CA GLN A 885 -30.69 -10.51 -27.41
C GLN A 885 -30.20 -9.63 -26.24
N ARG A 886 -29.06 -8.93 -26.40
CA ARG A 886 -28.83 -7.65 -25.72
C ARG A 886 -28.16 -6.65 -26.68
N PRO A 887 -28.71 -5.42 -26.87
CA PRO A 887 -28.15 -4.45 -27.79
C PRO A 887 -26.86 -3.76 -27.27
N ASP A 888 -25.94 -3.53 -28.23
CA ASP A 888 -24.56 -3.00 -28.20
C ASP A 888 -24.29 -1.61 -27.56
N ALA A 889 -24.93 -1.23 -26.46
CA ALA A 889 -24.78 0.15 -25.93
C ALA A 889 -23.59 0.38 -24.97
N LEU A 890 -22.85 -0.66 -24.54
CA LEU A 890 -21.79 -0.53 -23.51
C LEU A 890 -20.35 -0.74 -24.02
N ARG A 891 -20.16 -0.90 -25.34
CA ARG A 891 -18.85 -1.22 -25.95
C ARG A 891 -18.10 -0.02 -26.54
N LYS A 892 -18.59 1.22 -26.41
CA LYS A 892 -17.99 2.40 -27.09
C LYS A 892 -17.17 3.36 -26.23
N ASP A 893 -17.11 3.19 -24.91
CA ASP A 893 -16.40 4.14 -24.03
C ASP A 893 -15.01 3.64 -23.57
N LEU A 894 -14.39 2.70 -24.30
CA LEU A 894 -13.01 2.23 -24.08
C LEU A 894 -12.18 2.23 -25.38
N ALA A 895 -12.40 3.21 -26.26
CA ALA A 895 -11.55 3.52 -27.41
C ALA A 895 -11.02 4.96 -27.30
#